data_AF-A0A096PFC7-F1
#
_entry.id   AF-A0A096PFC7-F1
#
_cell.length_a   1.000
_cell.length_b   1.000
_cell.length_c   1.000
_cell.angle_alpha   90.00
_cell.angle_beta   90.00
_cell.angle_gamma   90.00
#
_symmetry.space_group_name_H-M   'P 1'
#
loop_
_entity.id
_entity.type
_entity.pdbx_description
1 polymer ?
#
loop_
_entity_poly.entity_id
_entity_poly.type
_entity_poly.pdbx_seq_one_letter_code
_entity_poly.pdbx_strand_id
1 'polypeptide(L)'
;MPQKAKAKPKAQQQPPQTEHQKIAEQWAKAERARASQQAANAKFGLPAAEENVEVLERRRETLDKRRRKTYERRWRWAAGFWVVLFAIHALGIWLFTSGFLLTRFVLDDKSNCTLPPIENTKGSLNVDRGCWHPKSFDRAVVVLIDALRYDFTVPEDPAQAQHFHNAFPYLYETAAKSPQNAFLRPFIADPPTATMQRLKGLTTGTLPTFVDVGSNFAGAAIEEDNLLMQLKDAGKKIAHLGDDTWWSLFPGYFEPNISKAYDSFNVWDLHTVDNGVIDNIFPLLKPDRKGDWDLLIGHCLGVDHAGHRYGPDHPAMGSKLRQMNEFIRKMVENIDDKTLLVVMGDHGMDSKGDHGGESDDEVEAALWMYSKKPFFGRTSSDFAVPPANAKIRPVNQIDLVPTLALLLGIPIPFNNLGAPIEEAFAGIKGNDWRNLKAVSRIAAAGIEKYQAAYHKARGLVQGEGLESPAALWEAALAIAKNDRDAYVAFSKFQETTLSVCKDLWARFDVPRMIMGIVVFGVGLVLLLMYSSREEEDEYVIMNDAELDYAEKKLEIMAFKEDEPEPEDIFHKNILKGLWDPKILFTVSVLTGVGLYRQQPVEGVVALVAVLFMAGLSSSLHEVGKSILNVFPSSFWGWLAVIFTASHSIGFASNSYTIWEDSILLFFITTFGVASAVSAFRIEARREKFLGIYHSVAFIVLGRVASYSKLCREEQMPYCTSTYYASSTSSTSATWQLIIPFTVSLVLPALIKSFLVTSRSYEGLAPTWIGYVIRGGLFLSALYWVIDAADNGGWLEGRLPGGAPKTIGVYLAQMVLALAFIAGSTAFVWAPPSVSILQSAGAGGRPVVTIIGYGNAIGARYLLLPLNILLGCFLLSKPMGGGALALMFWQILTLAELLDLNELKTSPIGPVMLAILGNFYYFKTGHQAVLSSIQWDSAFIPLFSIRYPWTPLVVILNSFAGQIIAAASVPLLSLWKVGPKQKGVLETATRGIGVFIVYYAVEALATMSWAGWLRRHLMLYRVFSPRFMLASTVLLVLDLVTILVTLTGLRSNTLSLGEVFGWAD
;
A
#
# COMPACT_ATOMS: atom_id res chain seq x y z
N MET A 1 -57.62 -92.08 -18.63
CA MET A 1 -58.40 -91.34 -19.65
C MET A 1 -57.81 -89.94 -19.79
N PRO A 2 -57.46 -89.51 -21.01
CA PRO A 2 -56.64 -88.32 -21.27
C PRO A 2 -57.51 -87.11 -21.67
N GLN A 3 -57.09 -85.89 -21.34
CA GLN A 3 -57.55 -84.69 -22.05
C GLN A 3 -56.39 -84.01 -22.78
N LYS A 4 -56.61 -83.96 -24.09
CA LYS A 4 -55.72 -83.62 -25.19
C LYS A 4 -55.15 -82.20 -25.09
N ALA A 5 -53.89 -82.09 -25.50
CA ALA A 5 -53.27 -80.88 -26.00
C ALA A 5 -54.17 -80.20 -27.04
N LYS A 6 -54.46 -78.91 -26.84
CA LYS A 6 -55.06 -78.04 -27.86
C LYS A 6 -53.95 -77.34 -28.63
N ALA A 7 -54.01 -77.52 -29.94
CA ALA A 7 -53.09 -77.01 -30.93
C ALA A 7 -52.99 -75.48 -30.91
N LYS A 8 -51.77 -74.97 -31.14
CA LYS A 8 -51.52 -73.58 -31.55
C LYS A 8 -52.36 -73.27 -32.80
N PRO A 9 -53.11 -72.16 -32.85
CA PRO A 9 -53.72 -71.71 -34.09
C PRO A 9 -52.61 -71.34 -35.07
N LYS A 10 -52.74 -71.81 -36.33
CA LYS A 10 -51.94 -71.34 -37.45
C LYS A 10 -51.98 -69.81 -37.47
N ALA A 11 -50.81 -69.18 -37.45
CA ALA A 11 -50.68 -67.78 -37.79
C ALA A 11 -51.24 -67.59 -39.20
N GLN A 12 -52.39 -66.91 -39.32
CA GLN A 12 -52.78 -66.33 -40.58
C GLN A 12 -51.72 -65.27 -40.91
N GLN A 13 -50.92 -65.55 -41.92
CA GLN A 13 -50.12 -64.54 -42.58
C GLN A 13 -51.09 -63.46 -43.06
N GLN A 14 -51.15 -62.34 -42.34
CA GLN A 14 -51.68 -61.11 -42.90
C GLN A 14 -50.86 -60.81 -44.16
N PRO A 15 -51.51 -60.37 -45.25
CA PRO A 15 -50.78 -59.98 -46.46
C PRO A 15 -49.72 -58.94 -46.06
N PRO A 16 -48.55 -58.90 -46.72
CA PRO A 16 -47.51 -57.96 -46.37
C PRO A 16 -48.10 -56.55 -46.49
N GLN A 17 -48.37 -55.91 -45.35
CA GLN A 17 -48.72 -54.49 -45.31
C GLN A 17 -47.59 -53.78 -46.06
N THR A 18 -47.95 -53.08 -47.12
CA THR A 18 -47.00 -52.23 -47.83
C THR A 18 -46.41 -51.25 -46.82
N GLU A 19 -45.15 -50.87 -46.98
CA GLU A 19 -44.45 -49.94 -46.08
C GLU A 19 -45.29 -48.67 -45.82
N HIS A 20 -46.03 -48.24 -46.85
CA HIS A 20 -47.01 -47.17 -46.80
C HIS A 20 -48.17 -47.39 -45.80
N GLN A 21 -48.70 -48.61 -45.65
CA GLN A 21 -49.76 -48.91 -44.69
C GLN A 21 -49.25 -48.91 -43.24
N LYS A 22 -48.01 -49.35 -43.01
CA LYS A 22 -47.37 -49.27 -41.69
C LYS A 22 -47.06 -47.82 -41.30
N ILE A 23 -46.61 -47.02 -42.25
CA ILE A 23 -46.42 -45.58 -42.07
C ILE A 23 -47.76 -44.90 -41.79
N ALA A 24 -48.83 -45.25 -42.51
CA ALA A 24 -50.16 -44.69 -42.29
C ALA A 24 -50.76 -45.05 -40.91
N GLU A 25 -50.57 -46.29 -40.44
CA GLU A 25 -50.98 -46.67 -39.07
C GLU A 25 -50.14 -45.98 -37.99
N GLN A 26 -48.83 -45.86 -38.19
CA GLN A 26 -47.95 -45.10 -37.28
C GLN A 26 -48.33 -43.63 -37.26
N TRP A 27 -48.66 -43.05 -38.40
CA TRP A 27 -49.09 -41.66 -38.53
C TRP A 27 -50.46 -41.45 -37.87
N ALA A 28 -51.44 -42.31 -38.11
CA ALA A 28 -52.75 -42.25 -37.45
C ALA A 28 -52.65 -42.46 -35.92
N LYS A 29 -51.70 -43.28 -35.45
CA LYS A 29 -51.42 -43.45 -34.02
C LYS A 29 -50.76 -42.20 -33.43
N ALA A 30 -49.83 -41.59 -34.15
CA ALA A 30 -49.20 -40.33 -33.78
C ALA A 30 -50.23 -39.18 -33.76
N GLU A 31 -51.16 -39.16 -34.70
CA GLU A 31 -52.21 -38.15 -34.83
C GLU A 31 -53.23 -38.25 -33.69
N ARG A 32 -53.63 -39.46 -33.29
CA ARG A 32 -54.46 -39.67 -32.08
C ARG A 32 -53.73 -39.29 -30.79
N ALA A 33 -52.45 -39.60 -30.68
CA ALA A 33 -51.65 -39.18 -29.54
C ALA A 33 -51.55 -37.64 -29.47
N ARG A 34 -51.31 -36.99 -30.62
CA ARG A 34 -51.28 -35.53 -30.77
C ARG A 34 -52.60 -34.88 -30.39
N ALA A 35 -53.73 -35.41 -30.85
CA ALA A 35 -55.06 -34.93 -30.51
C ALA A 35 -55.37 -35.09 -29.01
N SER A 36 -54.97 -36.21 -28.40
CA SER A 36 -55.14 -36.43 -26.96
C SER A 36 -54.30 -35.47 -26.10
N GLN A 37 -53.10 -35.14 -26.57
CA GLN A 37 -52.19 -34.21 -25.92
C GLN A 37 -52.67 -32.76 -26.08
N GLN A 38 -53.22 -32.39 -27.24
CA GLN A 38 -53.88 -31.10 -27.46
C GLN A 38 -55.14 -30.93 -26.60
N ALA A 39 -55.95 -31.97 -26.43
CA ALA A 39 -57.12 -31.95 -25.55
C ALA A 39 -56.73 -31.85 -24.06
N ALA A 40 -55.64 -32.48 -23.64
CA ALA A 40 -55.09 -32.32 -22.30
C ALA A 40 -54.55 -30.89 -22.08
N ASN A 41 -53.81 -30.34 -23.05
CA ASN A 41 -53.25 -28.99 -23.00
C ASN A 41 -54.34 -27.89 -22.95
N ALA A 42 -55.43 -28.05 -23.71
CA ALA A 42 -56.57 -27.14 -23.68
C ALA A 42 -57.26 -27.07 -22.30
N LYS A 43 -57.22 -28.16 -21.53
CA LYS A 43 -57.77 -28.23 -20.17
C LYS A 43 -56.98 -27.42 -19.13
N PHE A 44 -55.74 -27.08 -19.44
CA PHE A 44 -54.83 -26.26 -18.62
C PHE A 44 -54.54 -24.88 -19.23
N GLY A 45 -55.28 -24.47 -20.27
CA GLY A 45 -55.07 -23.17 -20.94
C GLY A 45 -53.77 -23.06 -21.75
N LEU A 46 -53.15 -24.19 -22.11
CA LEU A 46 -51.91 -24.21 -22.89
C LEU A 46 -52.21 -24.11 -24.41
N PRO A 47 -51.43 -23.33 -25.18
CA PRO A 47 -51.63 -23.16 -26.62
C PRO A 47 -51.44 -24.46 -27.41
N ALA A 48 -52.05 -24.52 -28.61
CA ALA A 48 -52.03 -25.68 -29.48
C ALA A 48 -50.60 -26.09 -29.87
N ALA A 49 -50.33 -27.39 -30.01
CA ALA A 49 -48.99 -27.97 -30.28
C ALA A 49 -48.29 -27.52 -31.59
N GLU A 50 -48.88 -26.55 -32.32
CA GLU A 50 -48.35 -25.91 -33.53
C GLU A 50 -48.13 -24.40 -33.36
N GLU A 51 -48.30 -23.84 -32.16
CA GLU A 51 -47.77 -22.51 -31.87
C GLU A 51 -46.23 -22.61 -31.96
N ASN A 52 -45.71 -22.22 -33.13
CA ASN A 52 -44.38 -22.53 -33.66
C ASN A 52 -43.29 -22.54 -32.57
N VAL A 53 -42.52 -23.63 -32.50
CA VAL A 53 -41.27 -23.69 -31.71
C VAL A 53 -40.41 -22.45 -31.98
N GLU A 54 -40.39 -22.00 -33.24
CA GLU A 54 -39.72 -20.78 -33.69
C GLU A 54 -40.28 -19.48 -33.06
N VAL A 55 -41.59 -19.40 -32.80
CA VAL A 55 -42.21 -18.25 -32.10
C VAL A 55 -41.86 -18.26 -30.61
N LEU A 56 -41.86 -19.43 -29.97
CA LEU A 56 -41.46 -19.57 -28.57
C LEU A 56 -39.96 -19.32 -28.38
N GLU A 57 -39.12 -19.77 -29.32
CA GLU A 57 -37.69 -19.47 -29.36
C GLU A 57 -37.44 -17.98 -29.58
N ARG A 58 -38.13 -17.34 -30.52
CA ARG A 58 -38.05 -15.88 -30.72
C ARG A 58 -38.46 -15.12 -29.46
N ARG A 59 -39.59 -15.47 -28.83
CA ARG A 59 -40.04 -14.83 -27.58
C ARG A 59 -39.01 -14.98 -26.47
N ARG A 60 -38.42 -16.18 -26.34
CA ARG A 60 -37.34 -16.45 -25.39
C ARG A 60 -36.10 -15.58 -25.67
N GLU A 61 -35.63 -15.52 -26.91
CA GLU A 61 -34.48 -14.70 -27.28
C GLU A 61 -34.73 -13.22 -27.02
N THR A 62 -35.93 -12.72 -27.33
CA THR A 62 -36.33 -11.34 -27.04
C THR A 62 -36.35 -11.06 -25.54
N LEU A 63 -36.91 -11.97 -24.73
CA LEU A 63 -36.93 -11.86 -23.27
C LEU A 63 -35.51 -11.91 -22.67
N ASP A 64 -34.67 -12.85 -23.08
CA ASP A 64 -33.28 -12.97 -22.62
C ASP A 64 -32.47 -11.71 -23.01
N LYS A 65 -32.67 -11.17 -24.23
CA LYS A 65 -32.03 -9.92 -24.68
C LYS A 65 -32.51 -8.70 -23.87
N ARG A 66 -33.79 -8.66 -23.49
CA ARG A 66 -34.38 -7.62 -22.63
C ARG A 66 -33.77 -7.68 -21.24
N ARG A 67 -33.76 -8.85 -20.59
CA ARG A 67 -33.15 -9.07 -19.26
C ARG A 67 -31.66 -8.75 -19.25
N ARG A 68 -30.90 -9.16 -20.28
CA ARG A 68 -29.50 -8.79 -20.45
C ARG A 68 -29.28 -7.29 -20.44
N LYS A 69 -30.04 -6.54 -21.26
CA LYS A 69 -29.95 -5.07 -21.32
C LYS A 69 -30.29 -4.44 -19.97
N THR A 70 -31.32 -4.93 -19.30
CA THR A 70 -31.72 -4.46 -17.96
C THR A 70 -30.61 -4.68 -16.94
N TYR A 71 -30.01 -5.87 -16.90
CA TYR A 71 -28.89 -6.18 -16.01
C TYR A 71 -27.67 -5.29 -16.29
N GLU A 72 -27.26 -5.15 -17.56
CA GLU A 72 -26.12 -4.29 -17.91
C GLU A 72 -26.37 -2.83 -17.53
N ARG A 73 -27.61 -2.35 -17.67
CA ARG A 73 -28.02 -1.01 -17.23
C ARG A 73 -27.94 -0.89 -15.71
N ARG A 74 -28.50 -1.84 -14.94
CA ARG A 74 -28.41 -1.89 -13.47
C ARG A 74 -26.95 -1.90 -13.00
N TRP A 75 -26.10 -2.72 -13.60
CA TRP A 75 -24.68 -2.79 -13.29
C TRP A 75 -23.96 -1.45 -13.52
N ARG A 76 -24.24 -0.75 -14.63
CA ARG A 76 -23.64 0.57 -14.92
C ARG A 76 -24.02 1.60 -13.85
N TRP A 77 -25.27 1.62 -13.41
CA TRP A 77 -25.71 2.51 -12.34
C TRP A 77 -25.10 2.13 -10.98
N ALA A 78 -24.98 0.84 -10.68
CA ALA A 78 -24.27 0.37 -9.49
C ALA A 78 -22.80 0.82 -9.51
N ALA A 79 -22.09 0.61 -10.62
CA ALA A 79 -20.71 1.09 -10.78
C ALA A 79 -20.61 2.62 -10.64
N GLY A 80 -21.56 3.37 -11.20
CA GLY A 80 -21.63 4.83 -11.05
C GLY A 80 -21.76 5.27 -9.59
N PHE A 81 -22.59 4.58 -8.79
CA PHE A 81 -22.71 4.84 -7.36
C PHE A 81 -21.38 4.60 -6.62
N TRP A 82 -20.71 3.49 -6.91
CA TRP A 82 -19.40 3.19 -6.31
C TRP A 82 -18.29 4.18 -6.70
N VAL A 83 -18.32 4.71 -7.93
CA VAL A 83 -17.40 5.80 -8.35
C VAL A 83 -17.67 7.09 -7.57
N VAL A 84 -18.93 7.43 -7.31
CA VAL A 84 -19.29 8.60 -6.48
C VAL A 84 -18.81 8.39 -5.04
N LEU A 85 -18.99 7.18 -4.49
CA LEU A 85 -18.50 6.85 -3.15
C LEU A 85 -16.97 6.96 -3.05
N PHE A 86 -16.22 6.43 -4.01
CA PHE A 86 -14.77 6.58 -4.09
C PHE A 86 -14.36 8.06 -4.08
N ALA A 87 -15.04 8.91 -4.86
CA ALA A 87 -14.77 10.34 -4.88
C ALA A 87 -15.04 11.01 -3.52
N ILE A 88 -16.07 10.58 -2.79
CA ILE A 88 -16.37 11.08 -1.43
C ILE A 88 -15.27 10.67 -0.45
N HIS A 89 -14.85 9.41 -0.44
CA HIS A 89 -13.75 8.94 0.42
C HIS A 89 -12.45 9.68 0.10
N ALA A 90 -12.09 9.78 -1.18
CA ALA A 90 -10.90 10.49 -1.63
C ALA A 90 -10.92 11.98 -1.24
N LEU A 91 -12.08 12.65 -1.37
CA LEU A 91 -12.24 14.04 -0.97
C LEU A 91 -12.09 14.24 0.55
N GLY A 92 -12.73 13.39 1.36
CA GLY A 92 -12.64 13.46 2.82
C GLY A 92 -11.21 13.24 3.32
N ILE A 93 -10.53 12.22 2.77
CA ILE A 93 -9.12 11.94 3.04
C ILE A 93 -8.26 13.13 2.61
N TRP A 94 -8.41 13.64 1.38
CA TRP A 94 -7.63 14.77 0.87
C TRP A 94 -7.79 16.03 1.73
N LEU A 95 -9.02 16.38 2.13
CA LEU A 95 -9.28 17.52 3.01
C LEU A 95 -8.56 17.35 4.36
N PHE A 96 -8.67 16.16 4.96
CA PHE A 96 -8.02 15.88 6.23
C PHE A 96 -6.49 15.91 6.09
N THR A 97 -5.92 15.21 5.11
CA THR A 97 -4.46 15.19 4.89
C THR A 97 -3.91 16.57 4.59
N SER A 98 -4.64 17.41 3.85
CA SER A 98 -4.23 18.79 3.54
C SER A 98 -4.20 19.70 4.77
N GLY A 99 -4.89 19.33 5.85
CA GLY A 99 -4.77 20.01 7.14
C GLY A 99 -3.89 19.29 8.16
N PHE A 100 -3.78 17.96 8.05
CA PHE A 100 -3.06 17.12 8.99
C PHE A 100 -1.56 17.03 8.67
N LEU A 101 -1.22 16.89 7.39
CA LEU A 101 0.15 16.92 6.88
C LEU A 101 0.33 18.27 6.18
N LEU A 102 0.69 19.33 6.92
CA LEU A 102 0.84 20.64 6.29
C LEU A 102 2.08 20.67 5.39
N THR A 103 1.91 21.17 4.17
CA THR A 103 3.02 21.57 3.31
C THR A 103 3.68 22.83 3.86
N ARG A 104 5.00 22.82 4.00
CA ARG A 104 5.77 23.99 4.41
C ARG A 104 5.57 25.11 3.39
N PHE A 105 5.28 26.32 3.88
CA PHE A 105 5.36 27.52 3.04
C PHE A 105 6.82 27.88 2.90
N VAL A 106 7.33 27.74 1.69
CA VAL A 106 8.70 28.05 1.31
C VAL A 106 8.75 29.51 0.87
N LEU A 107 9.77 30.24 1.30
CA LEU A 107 10.03 31.58 0.80
C LEU A 107 10.98 31.50 -0.39
N ASP A 108 10.67 32.26 -1.44
CA ASP A 108 11.47 32.34 -2.67
C ASP A 108 12.66 33.31 -2.55
N ASP A 109 12.80 33.94 -1.38
CA ASP A 109 13.90 34.84 -1.05
C ASP A 109 15.26 34.12 -1.15
N LYS A 110 16.26 34.85 -1.64
CA LYS A 110 17.64 34.36 -1.78
C LYS A 110 18.62 35.25 -1.05
N SER A 111 19.62 34.63 -0.45
CA SER A 111 20.75 35.33 0.15
C SER A 111 21.63 35.94 -0.94
N ASN A 112 22.13 37.15 -0.68
CA ASN A 112 23.04 37.86 -1.59
C ASN A 112 24.32 38.24 -0.86
N CYS A 113 25.46 38.00 -1.51
CA CYS A 113 26.74 38.23 -0.90
C CYS A 113 26.99 39.70 -0.47
N THR A 114 26.51 40.67 -1.25
CA THR A 114 26.71 42.09 -0.94
C THR A 114 25.78 42.62 0.15
N LEU A 115 24.78 41.82 0.57
CA LEU A 115 23.76 42.19 1.55
C LEU A 115 23.80 41.19 2.73
N PRO A 116 24.78 41.30 3.63
CA PRO A 116 24.85 40.43 4.80
C PRO A 116 23.65 40.63 5.71
N PRO A 117 23.24 39.59 6.47
CA PRO A 117 22.11 39.71 7.40
C PRO A 117 22.38 40.65 8.58
N ILE A 118 23.65 40.99 8.85
CA ILE A 118 24.07 41.94 9.88
C ILE A 118 25.34 42.68 9.47
N GLU A 119 25.50 43.93 9.91
CA GLU A 119 26.68 44.75 9.65
C GLU A 119 27.96 44.21 10.34
N ASN A 120 29.13 44.65 9.87
CA ASN A 120 30.45 44.31 10.43
C ASN A 120 30.78 42.82 10.41
N THR A 121 30.49 42.17 9.28
CA THR A 121 30.97 40.80 9.04
C THR A 121 32.50 40.75 8.93
N LYS A 122 33.12 39.59 9.21
CA LYS A 122 34.56 39.40 8.97
C LYS A 122 34.89 39.24 7.48
N GLY A 123 33.88 38.99 6.63
CA GLY A 123 34.05 38.74 5.21
C GLY A 123 34.30 39.99 4.38
N SER A 124 34.68 39.77 3.13
CA SER A 124 35.01 40.80 2.14
C SER A 124 33.83 41.21 1.25
N LEU A 125 32.64 40.62 1.47
CA LEU A 125 31.46 40.75 0.60
C LEU A 125 31.75 40.37 -0.86
N ASN A 126 32.72 39.48 -1.04
CA ASN A 126 33.17 38.97 -2.32
C ASN A 126 33.40 37.46 -2.20
N VAL A 127 32.81 36.67 -3.09
CA VAL A 127 32.82 35.21 -2.98
C VAL A 127 34.23 34.62 -3.10
N ASP A 128 35.13 35.23 -3.88
CA ASP A 128 36.49 34.70 -4.07
C ASP A 128 37.37 34.88 -2.83
N ARG A 129 37.14 35.95 -2.06
CA ARG A 129 37.89 36.25 -0.82
C ARG A 129 37.15 35.86 0.46
N GLY A 130 35.89 35.43 0.35
CA GLY A 130 35.01 35.11 1.45
C GLY A 130 33.92 36.16 1.61
N CYS A 131 32.67 35.72 1.47
CA CYS A 131 31.51 36.58 1.42
C CYS A 131 31.19 37.25 2.76
N TRP A 132 30.48 36.56 3.66
CA TRP A 132 30.16 37.06 5.01
C TRP A 132 31.20 36.63 6.05
N HIS A 133 32.08 35.70 5.69
CA HIS A 133 33.20 35.26 6.52
C HIS A 133 34.40 34.95 5.61
N PRO A 134 35.65 35.12 6.07
CA PRO A 134 36.83 34.77 5.30
C PRO A 134 36.81 33.30 4.88
N LYS A 135 36.95 33.07 3.57
CA LYS A 135 36.99 31.73 3.00
C LYS A 135 38.16 30.94 3.60
N SER A 136 37.90 29.71 4.02
CA SER A 136 38.90 28.82 4.64
C SER A 136 39.46 27.78 3.67
N PHE A 137 38.63 27.29 2.74
CA PHE A 137 39.01 26.27 1.77
C PHE A 137 38.64 26.70 0.37
N ASP A 138 39.55 26.49 -0.59
CA ASP A 138 39.32 26.87 -1.99
C ASP A 138 38.22 26.05 -2.64
N ARG A 139 38.13 24.78 -2.26
CA ARG A 139 37.26 23.75 -2.83
C ARG A 139 36.79 22.77 -1.74
N ALA A 140 35.77 21.99 -2.04
CA ALA A 140 35.34 20.88 -1.17
C ALA A 140 35.03 19.61 -1.96
N VAL A 141 35.32 18.46 -1.35
CA VAL A 141 34.82 17.16 -1.76
C VAL A 141 33.84 16.68 -0.69
N VAL A 142 32.63 16.34 -1.10
CA VAL A 142 31.59 15.78 -0.25
C VAL A 142 31.32 14.35 -0.69
N VAL A 143 31.62 13.39 0.16
CA VAL A 143 31.26 11.99 -0.02
C VAL A 143 30.07 11.69 0.86
N LEU A 144 28.92 11.47 0.24
CA LEU A 144 27.72 11.00 0.90
C LEU A 144 27.65 9.48 0.76
N ILE A 145 27.52 8.78 1.88
CA ILE A 145 27.33 7.32 1.92
C ILE A 145 25.92 7.09 2.46
N ASP A 146 25.04 6.59 1.59
CA ASP A 146 23.64 6.36 1.91
C ASP A 146 23.51 5.35 3.06
N ALA A 147 22.64 5.67 4.02
CA ALA A 147 22.39 4.91 5.25
C ALA A 147 23.62 4.64 6.14
N LEU A 148 24.60 5.54 6.16
CA LEU A 148 25.77 5.45 7.05
C LEU A 148 25.42 5.78 8.52
N ARG A 149 25.11 4.72 9.28
CA ARG A 149 24.91 4.79 10.74
C ARG A 149 26.18 5.22 11.49
N TYR A 150 26.00 5.87 12.62
CA TYR A 150 27.12 6.30 13.47
C TYR A 150 27.93 5.12 14.04
N ASP A 151 27.25 4.05 14.46
CA ASP A 151 27.85 2.84 15.02
C ASP A 151 28.72 2.04 14.02
N PHE A 152 28.53 2.25 12.72
CA PHE A 152 29.41 1.67 11.69
C PHE A 152 30.83 2.26 11.73
N THR A 153 30.98 3.44 12.34
CA THR A 153 32.21 4.25 12.26
C THR A 153 33.02 4.29 13.55
N VAL A 154 32.46 3.82 14.67
CA VAL A 154 33.09 3.82 15.99
C VAL A 154 33.48 2.40 16.42
N PRO A 155 34.49 2.24 17.30
CA PRO A 155 34.93 0.93 17.74
C PRO A 155 33.89 0.26 18.65
N GLU A 156 33.73 -1.05 18.50
CA GLU A 156 32.89 -1.89 19.36
C GLU A 156 33.70 -3.08 19.91
N ASP A 157 33.32 -3.58 21.09
CA ASP A 157 33.90 -4.77 21.69
C ASP A 157 33.81 -5.97 20.71
N PRO A 158 34.93 -6.60 20.32
CA PRO A 158 34.94 -7.78 19.47
C PRO A 158 34.03 -8.92 19.96
N ALA A 159 33.78 -9.03 21.27
CA ALA A 159 32.88 -10.03 21.83
C ALA A 159 31.39 -9.77 21.53
N GLN A 160 31.03 -8.52 21.20
CA GLN A 160 29.66 -8.08 20.89
C GLN A 160 29.52 -7.61 19.44
N ALA A 161 30.59 -7.73 18.64
CA ALA A 161 30.66 -7.20 17.29
C ALA A 161 29.76 -7.97 16.30
N GLN A 162 28.94 -7.23 15.55
CA GLN A 162 28.19 -7.70 14.39
C GLN A 162 29.04 -7.53 13.12
N HIS A 163 28.57 -8.01 11.96
CA HIS A 163 29.35 -7.97 10.71
C HIS A 163 29.77 -6.57 10.23
N PHE A 164 29.04 -5.53 10.63
CA PHE A 164 29.35 -4.14 10.31
C PHE A 164 30.30 -3.45 11.29
N HIS A 165 30.37 -3.94 12.54
CA HIS A 165 31.24 -3.35 13.56
C HIS A 165 32.72 -3.49 13.17
N ASN A 166 33.50 -2.45 13.48
CA ASN A 166 34.93 -2.38 13.20
C ASN A 166 35.31 -2.54 11.70
N ALA A 167 34.37 -2.42 10.76
CA ALA A 167 34.61 -2.56 9.33
C ALA A 167 35.01 -1.24 8.65
N PHE A 168 34.68 -0.09 9.24
CA PHE A 168 35.03 1.25 8.75
C PHE A 168 35.72 2.13 9.83
N PRO A 169 36.84 1.67 10.41
CA PRO A 169 37.47 2.35 11.56
C PRO A 169 38.19 3.65 11.21
N TYR A 170 38.51 3.90 9.93
CA TYR A 170 39.39 5.00 9.53
C TYR A 170 38.89 6.38 9.98
N LEU A 171 37.57 6.61 9.99
CA LEU A 171 36.99 7.89 10.41
C LEU A 171 37.26 8.19 11.89
N TYR A 172 36.99 7.22 12.76
CA TYR A 172 37.27 7.34 14.20
C TYR A 172 38.77 7.44 14.47
N GLU A 173 39.56 6.55 13.87
CA GLU A 173 41.01 6.50 14.09
C GLU A 173 41.70 7.82 13.74
N THR A 174 41.36 8.41 12.59
CA THR A 174 41.95 9.68 12.17
C THR A 174 41.49 10.85 13.04
N ALA A 175 40.22 10.90 13.43
CA ALA A 175 39.70 11.93 14.33
C ALA A 175 40.31 11.86 15.74
N ALA A 176 40.62 10.66 16.23
CA ALA A 176 41.26 10.48 17.54
C ALA A 176 42.79 10.71 17.50
N LYS A 177 43.48 10.20 16.48
CA LYS A 177 44.95 10.32 16.35
C LYS A 177 45.39 11.73 15.92
N SER A 178 44.61 12.37 15.07
CA SER A 178 44.91 13.69 14.48
C SER A 178 43.72 14.65 14.62
N PRO A 179 43.34 15.05 15.86
CA PRO A 179 42.11 15.80 16.13
C PRO A 179 42.09 17.23 15.53
N GLN A 180 43.26 17.75 15.15
CA GLN A 180 43.37 19.03 14.43
C GLN A 180 43.15 18.88 12.92
N ASN A 181 43.29 17.67 12.38
CA ASN A 181 43.07 17.37 10.96
C ASN A 181 41.67 16.83 10.69
N ALA A 182 41.05 16.15 11.67
CA ALA A 182 39.72 15.59 11.50
C ALA A 182 38.85 15.67 12.78
N PHE A 183 37.54 15.58 12.59
CA PHE A 183 36.60 15.29 13.67
C PHE A 183 35.48 14.37 13.17
N LEU A 184 34.90 13.58 14.09
CA LEU A 184 33.76 12.69 13.86
C LEU A 184 32.65 13.05 14.87
N ARG A 185 31.43 13.27 14.39
CA ARG A 185 30.26 13.61 15.22
C ARG A 185 29.04 12.79 14.81
N PRO A 186 28.15 12.43 15.75
CA PRO A 186 26.82 11.96 15.42
C PRO A 186 26.06 13.02 14.65
N PHE A 187 25.41 12.62 13.56
CA PHE A 187 24.77 13.50 12.60
C PHE A 187 23.29 13.14 12.49
N ILE A 188 22.44 13.89 13.20
CA ILE A 188 21.06 13.47 13.43
C ILE A 188 20.17 13.93 12.30
N ALA A 189 19.57 12.96 11.62
CA ALA A 189 18.57 13.17 10.58
C ALA A 189 17.19 13.40 11.21
N ASP A 190 16.55 14.52 10.88
CA ASP A 190 15.14 14.71 11.25
C ASP A 190 14.24 13.71 10.48
N PRO A 191 13.15 13.16 11.02
CA PRO A 191 12.22 12.33 10.23
C PRO A 191 11.47 13.14 9.15
N PRO A 192 11.03 12.54 8.03
CA PRO A 192 11.24 11.15 7.62
C PRO A 192 12.66 10.90 7.08
N THR A 193 13.23 9.75 7.42
CA THR A 193 14.61 9.32 7.06
C THR A 193 14.71 8.76 5.64
N ALA A 194 14.08 9.42 4.66
CA ALA A 194 14.19 9.06 3.24
C ALA A 194 15.24 9.95 2.55
N THR A 195 16.17 9.36 1.79
CA THR A 195 17.29 9.99 1.05
C THR A 195 16.93 11.35 0.47
N MET A 196 15.91 11.41 -0.38
CA MET A 196 15.48 12.63 -1.05
C MET A 196 15.08 13.77 -0.09
N GLN A 197 14.44 13.45 1.05
CA GLN A 197 14.12 14.46 2.06
C GLN A 197 15.36 14.94 2.80
N ARG A 198 16.33 14.05 3.00
CA ARG A 198 17.62 14.38 3.61
C ARG A 198 18.44 15.28 2.70
N LEU A 199 18.53 14.98 1.41
CA LEU A 199 19.21 15.81 0.41
C LEU A 199 18.67 17.25 0.40
N LYS A 200 17.34 17.42 0.53
CA LYS A 200 16.71 18.74 0.67
C LYS A 200 17.19 19.44 1.94
N GLY A 201 17.15 18.79 3.10
CA GLY A 201 17.64 19.36 4.36
C GLY A 201 19.13 19.72 4.34
N LEU A 202 19.96 18.83 3.79
CA LEU A 202 21.43 18.96 3.70
C LEU A 202 21.91 20.06 2.75
N THR A 203 21.05 20.53 1.85
CA THR A 203 21.40 21.59 0.89
C THR A 203 20.75 22.93 1.21
N THR A 204 19.59 22.94 1.86
CA THR A 204 18.81 24.15 2.15
C THR A 204 18.98 24.65 3.59
N GLY A 205 19.32 23.76 4.53
CA GLY A 205 19.41 24.06 5.95
C GLY A 205 18.05 24.15 6.62
N THR A 206 17.02 23.57 6.01
CA THR A 206 15.62 23.64 6.45
C THR A 206 15.14 22.28 6.95
N LEU A 207 14.04 22.27 7.72
CA LEU A 207 13.41 21.02 8.12
C LEU A 207 12.44 20.51 7.02
N PRO A 208 12.53 19.22 6.65
CA PRO A 208 11.65 18.61 5.67
C PRO A 208 10.26 18.29 6.24
N THR A 209 9.26 18.09 5.38
CA THR A 209 7.88 17.75 5.78
C THR A 209 7.42 16.42 5.18
N PHE A 210 6.52 15.70 5.86
CA PHE A 210 6.03 14.37 5.41
C PHE A 210 5.29 14.40 4.06
N VAL A 211 4.64 15.50 3.69
CA VAL A 211 3.95 15.61 2.38
C VAL A 211 4.92 15.60 1.22
N ASP A 212 6.12 16.13 1.43
CA ASP A 212 7.15 16.21 0.39
C ASP A 212 7.58 14.80 -0.05
N VAL A 213 7.39 13.75 0.76
CA VAL A 213 7.71 12.36 0.35
C VAL A 213 6.84 11.93 -0.83
N GLY A 214 5.53 12.21 -0.77
CA GLY A 214 4.56 11.78 -1.79
C GLY A 214 4.68 12.55 -3.11
N SER A 215 4.88 13.87 -3.05
CA SER A 215 5.05 14.71 -4.25
C SER A 215 6.42 14.55 -4.89
N ASN A 216 7.45 14.23 -4.11
CA ASN A 216 8.82 14.17 -4.62
C ASN A 216 9.19 12.77 -5.16
N PHE A 217 8.39 11.71 -4.94
CA PHE A 217 8.51 10.45 -5.71
C PHE A 217 8.37 10.68 -7.23
N ALA A 218 7.88 11.85 -7.65
CA ALA A 218 7.84 12.31 -9.03
C ALA A 218 9.07 13.14 -9.47
N GLY A 219 10.10 13.32 -8.62
CA GLY A 219 11.32 14.06 -8.94
C GLY A 219 11.14 15.57 -9.06
N ALA A 220 10.37 16.19 -8.16
CA ALA A 220 10.15 17.64 -8.18
C ALA A 220 11.45 18.41 -7.84
N ALA A 221 11.81 19.39 -8.69
CA ALA A 221 13.01 20.20 -8.53
C ALA A 221 12.93 21.08 -7.27
N ILE A 222 14.07 21.29 -6.61
CA ILE A 222 14.20 22.20 -5.46
C ILE A 222 14.42 23.62 -5.98
N GLU A 223 13.42 24.47 -5.82
CA GLU A 223 13.45 25.87 -6.27
C GLU A 223 13.90 26.85 -5.17
N GLU A 224 13.92 26.42 -3.90
CA GLU A 224 14.36 27.26 -2.78
C GLU A 224 15.86 27.50 -2.75
N ASP A 225 16.26 28.62 -2.14
CA ASP A 225 17.66 28.98 -1.95
C ASP A 225 18.42 27.86 -1.23
N ASN A 226 19.57 27.46 -1.77
CA ASN A 226 20.35 26.32 -1.31
C ASN A 226 21.84 26.47 -1.64
N LEU A 227 22.68 25.66 -1.01
CA LEU A 227 24.14 25.70 -1.17
C LEU A 227 24.59 25.60 -2.64
N LEU A 228 23.98 24.69 -3.40
CA LEU A 228 24.39 24.44 -4.78
C LEU A 228 23.99 25.61 -5.69
N MET A 229 22.81 26.19 -5.43
CA MET A 229 22.36 27.40 -6.13
C MET A 229 23.30 28.56 -5.85
N GLN A 230 23.69 28.79 -4.58
CA GLN A 230 24.63 29.84 -4.20
C GLN A 230 26.01 29.67 -4.85
N LEU A 231 26.50 28.44 -4.99
CA LEU A 231 27.74 28.14 -5.71
C LEU A 231 27.61 28.43 -7.20
N LYS A 232 26.56 27.92 -7.84
CA LYS A 232 26.29 28.11 -9.26
C LYS A 232 26.14 29.58 -9.62
N ASP A 233 25.34 30.33 -8.86
CA ASP A 233 25.10 31.76 -9.07
C ASP A 233 26.37 32.58 -8.84
N ALA A 234 27.31 32.09 -8.04
CA ALA A 234 28.65 32.66 -7.89
C ALA A 234 29.64 32.21 -8.97
N GLY A 235 29.19 31.51 -10.02
CA GLY A 235 30.01 31.02 -11.12
C GLY A 235 30.95 29.88 -10.76
N LYS A 236 30.69 29.16 -9.65
CA LYS A 236 31.47 27.99 -9.22
C LYS A 236 30.98 26.73 -9.93
N LYS A 237 31.92 25.85 -10.24
CA LYS A 237 31.66 24.60 -10.97
C LYS A 237 31.36 23.46 -10.00
N ILE A 238 30.26 22.75 -10.22
CA ILE A 238 29.84 21.63 -9.37
C ILE A 238 29.91 20.34 -10.19
N ALA A 239 30.65 19.35 -9.70
CA ALA A 239 30.71 18.01 -10.27
C ALA A 239 29.98 17.03 -9.35
N HIS A 240 29.10 16.20 -9.91
CA HIS A 240 28.38 15.16 -9.17
C HIS A 240 28.62 13.78 -9.78
N LEU A 241 28.92 12.80 -8.94
CA LEU A 241 29.09 11.40 -9.30
C LEU A 241 28.21 10.58 -8.35
N GLY A 242 27.28 9.78 -8.85
CA GLY A 242 26.47 8.87 -8.04
C GLY A 242 25.00 8.84 -8.41
N ASP A 243 24.17 8.63 -7.41
CA ASP A 243 22.69 8.63 -7.44
C ASP A 243 22.06 9.73 -8.33
N ASP A 244 21.22 9.32 -9.28
CA ASP A 244 20.50 10.18 -10.23
C ASP A 244 19.41 11.06 -9.60
N THR A 245 18.99 10.80 -8.35
CA THR A 245 18.07 11.64 -7.58
C THR A 245 18.56 13.09 -7.51
N TRP A 246 19.87 13.30 -7.43
CA TRP A 246 20.46 14.65 -7.45
C TRP A 246 20.12 15.44 -8.72
N TRP A 247 20.06 14.77 -9.87
CA TRP A 247 19.77 15.43 -11.15
C TRP A 247 18.29 15.79 -11.28
N SER A 248 17.41 15.00 -10.68
CA SER A 248 15.98 15.33 -10.57
C SER A 248 15.75 16.50 -9.63
N LEU A 249 16.43 16.54 -8.48
CA LEU A 249 16.28 17.61 -7.49
C LEU A 249 16.95 18.93 -7.92
N PHE A 250 18.08 18.87 -8.64
CA PHE A 250 18.89 20.04 -9.01
C PHE A 250 19.16 20.12 -10.52
N PRO A 251 18.11 20.23 -11.36
CA PRO A 251 18.27 20.22 -12.81
C PRO A 251 19.13 21.41 -13.29
N GLY A 252 20.19 21.11 -14.04
CA GLY A 252 21.08 22.12 -14.61
C GLY A 252 22.06 22.77 -13.62
N TYR A 253 22.39 22.08 -12.51
CA TYR A 253 23.37 22.56 -11.52
C TYR A 253 24.76 21.95 -11.70
N PHE A 254 24.86 20.80 -12.35
CA PHE A 254 26.10 20.04 -12.48
C PHE A 254 26.78 20.22 -13.84
N GLU A 255 28.11 20.20 -13.85
CA GLU A 255 28.93 20.25 -15.05
C GLU A 255 28.81 18.95 -15.87
N PRO A 256 28.18 18.94 -17.06
CA PRO A 256 27.81 17.71 -17.75
C PRO A 256 29.00 16.84 -18.18
N ASN A 257 30.16 17.46 -18.45
CA ASN A 257 31.35 16.77 -18.97
C ASN A 257 32.13 15.97 -17.92
N ILE A 258 31.89 16.25 -16.64
CA ILE A 258 32.63 15.66 -15.51
C ILE A 258 31.71 15.08 -14.44
N SER A 259 30.40 15.17 -14.65
CA SER A 259 29.38 14.61 -13.77
C SER A 259 28.77 13.35 -14.37
N LYS A 260 28.32 12.44 -13.52
CA LYS A 260 27.76 11.16 -13.94
C LYS A 260 26.72 10.65 -12.94
N ALA A 261 25.49 10.51 -13.44
CA ALA A 261 24.37 9.94 -12.71
C ALA A 261 24.26 8.42 -12.96
N TYR A 262 23.82 7.68 -11.95
CA TYR A 262 23.57 6.24 -11.99
C TYR A 262 22.18 5.94 -11.40
N ASP A 263 21.53 4.88 -11.88
CA ASP A 263 20.19 4.45 -11.42
C ASP A 263 20.18 4.17 -9.92
N SER A 264 19.35 4.91 -9.18
CA SER A 264 19.31 4.93 -7.73
C SER A 264 18.43 3.87 -7.08
N PHE A 265 17.51 3.28 -7.82
CA PHE A 265 16.50 2.41 -7.22
C PHE A 265 16.81 0.92 -7.36
N ASN A 266 17.88 0.54 -8.05
CA ASN A 266 18.24 -0.87 -8.22
C ASN A 266 18.96 -1.42 -6.98
N VAL A 267 18.20 -1.73 -5.92
CA VAL A 267 18.74 -2.31 -4.66
C VAL A 267 19.51 -3.64 -4.84
N TRP A 268 19.35 -4.30 -6.00
CA TRP A 268 20.11 -5.51 -6.32
C TRP A 268 21.56 -5.22 -6.70
N ASP A 269 21.84 -3.98 -7.09
CA ASP A 269 23.16 -3.52 -7.49
C ASP A 269 23.89 -2.88 -6.32
N LEU A 270 24.80 -3.63 -5.71
CA LEU A 270 25.63 -3.12 -4.63
C LEU A 270 26.86 -2.35 -5.12
N HIS A 271 27.18 -2.34 -6.42
CA HIS A 271 28.55 -2.04 -6.87
C HIS A 271 28.64 -0.97 -7.96
N THR A 272 27.72 -0.90 -8.91
CA THR A 272 27.89 -0.02 -10.09
C THR A 272 27.97 1.44 -9.69
N VAL A 273 27.12 1.89 -8.76
CA VAL A 273 27.11 3.28 -8.30
C VAL A 273 28.41 3.59 -7.57
N ASP A 274 28.75 2.82 -6.54
CA ASP A 274 29.95 3.05 -5.73
C ASP A 274 31.25 2.95 -6.55
N ASN A 275 31.39 1.92 -7.39
CA ASN A 275 32.54 1.80 -8.29
C ASN A 275 32.56 2.95 -9.29
N GLY A 276 31.39 3.33 -9.81
CA GLY A 276 31.20 4.48 -10.67
C GLY A 276 31.64 5.79 -10.04
N VAL A 277 31.38 6.00 -8.75
CA VAL A 277 31.90 7.14 -7.98
C VAL A 277 33.41 7.04 -7.85
N ILE A 278 33.93 5.91 -7.35
CA ILE A 278 35.35 5.67 -7.09
C ILE A 278 36.19 5.87 -8.35
N ASP A 279 35.79 5.28 -9.48
CA ASP A 279 36.56 5.30 -10.72
C ASP A 279 36.63 6.69 -11.36
N ASN A 280 35.59 7.52 -11.13
CA ASN A 280 35.50 8.85 -11.74
C ASN A 280 35.96 9.98 -10.82
N ILE A 281 35.94 9.79 -9.49
CA ILE A 281 36.35 10.84 -8.54
C ILE A 281 37.86 11.04 -8.51
N PHE A 282 38.66 9.96 -8.50
CA PHE A 282 40.12 10.06 -8.42
C PHE A 282 40.77 10.76 -9.63
N PRO A 283 40.34 10.55 -10.89
CA PRO A 283 40.80 11.35 -12.02
C PRO A 283 40.62 12.86 -11.83
N LEU A 284 39.54 13.30 -11.19
CA LEU A 284 39.25 14.72 -10.94
C LEU A 284 40.11 15.33 -9.83
N LEU A 285 40.69 14.51 -8.95
CA LEU A 285 41.61 14.98 -7.91
C LEU A 285 43.03 15.26 -8.42
N LYS A 286 43.35 14.86 -9.65
CA LYS A 286 44.69 15.06 -10.22
C LYS A 286 45.04 16.55 -10.35
N PRO A 287 46.33 16.93 -10.20
CA PRO A 287 46.74 18.33 -10.20
C PRO A 287 46.38 19.14 -11.46
N ASP A 288 46.34 18.50 -12.61
CA ASP A 288 46.01 19.07 -13.92
C ASP A 288 44.50 19.34 -14.11
N ARG A 289 43.65 18.70 -13.30
CA ARG A 289 42.19 18.81 -13.36
C ARG A 289 41.60 19.73 -12.29
N LYS A 290 42.45 20.44 -11.52
CA LYS A 290 42.00 21.23 -10.36
C LYS A 290 41.04 22.38 -10.69
N GLY A 291 41.11 22.94 -11.89
CA GLY A 291 40.25 24.05 -12.34
C GLY A 291 38.91 23.63 -12.93
N ASP A 292 38.63 22.33 -12.95
CA ASP A 292 37.40 21.79 -13.55
C ASP A 292 36.21 21.86 -12.58
N TRP A 293 36.47 21.93 -11.27
CA TRP A 293 35.44 21.88 -10.23
C TRP A 293 35.85 22.68 -8.99
N ASP A 294 34.85 23.24 -8.30
CA ASP A 294 34.96 23.90 -7.00
C ASP A 294 34.31 23.07 -5.88
N LEU A 295 33.21 22.37 -6.20
CA LEU A 295 32.56 21.37 -5.35
C LEU A 295 32.45 20.05 -6.10
N LEU A 296 32.93 18.97 -5.49
CA LEU A 296 32.83 17.60 -6.02
C LEU A 296 32.01 16.75 -5.06
N ILE A 297 30.92 16.15 -5.54
CA ILE A 297 30.01 15.32 -4.76
C ILE A 297 30.10 13.88 -5.26
N GLY A 298 30.35 12.95 -4.34
CA GLY A 298 30.25 11.51 -4.58
C GLY A 298 29.14 10.92 -3.72
N HIS A 299 28.06 10.40 -4.31
CA HIS A 299 26.98 9.74 -3.58
C HIS A 299 27.02 8.22 -3.80
N CYS A 300 27.38 7.47 -2.76
CA CYS A 300 27.49 6.01 -2.77
C CYS A 300 26.22 5.39 -2.14
N LEU A 301 25.63 4.39 -2.81
CA LEU A 301 24.38 3.74 -2.38
C LEU A 301 24.59 2.31 -1.86
N GLY A 302 25.78 1.74 -2.06
CA GLY A 302 25.98 0.32 -1.84
C GLY A 302 25.89 -0.13 -0.38
N VAL A 303 25.98 0.79 0.59
CA VAL A 303 25.71 0.51 2.01
C VAL A 303 24.21 0.35 2.23
N ASP A 304 23.40 1.35 1.86
CA ASP A 304 21.93 1.28 1.92
C ASP A 304 21.36 0.08 1.16
N HIS A 305 21.81 -0.16 -0.09
CA HIS A 305 21.37 -1.32 -0.88
C HIS A 305 21.70 -2.66 -0.20
N ALA A 306 22.84 -2.75 0.50
CA ALA A 306 23.19 -3.95 1.27
C ALA A 306 22.26 -4.12 2.48
N GLY A 307 21.86 -3.01 3.11
CA GLY A 307 20.82 -2.94 4.13
C GLY A 307 19.50 -3.52 3.63
N HIS A 308 18.87 -2.90 2.64
CA HIS A 308 17.58 -3.37 2.09
C HIS A 308 17.61 -4.83 1.66
N ARG A 309 18.70 -5.24 0.99
CA ARG A 309 18.80 -6.59 0.41
C ARG A 309 19.06 -7.69 1.43
N TYR A 310 19.91 -7.44 2.43
CA TYR A 310 20.39 -8.50 3.34
C TYR A 310 20.17 -8.21 4.82
N GLY A 311 20.04 -6.94 5.19
CA GLY A 311 20.18 -6.41 6.55
C GLY A 311 21.61 -5.98 6.89
N PRO A 312 21.81 -5.11 7.89
CA PRO A 312 23.11 -4.60 8.28
C PRO A 312 24.05 -5.70 8.82
N ASP A 313 23.52 -6.70 9.52
CA ASP A 313 24.31 -7.81 10.05
C ASP A 313 24.54 -8.92 9.00
N HIS A 314 25.19 -8.56 7.89
CA HIS A 314 25.53 -9.48 6.81
C HIS A 314 26.98 -9.28 6.30
N PRO A 315 27.70 -10.33 5.87
CA PRO A 315 29.04 -10.19 5.30
C PRO A 315 29.15 -9.22 4.11
N ALA A 316 28.06 -9.05 3.35
CA ALA A 316 27.99 -8.06 2.28
C ALA A 316 28.11 -6.63 2.83
N MET A 317 27.37 -6.29 3.90
CA MET A 317 27.47 -4.99 4.58
C MET A 317 28.90 -4.73 5.06
N GLY A 318 29.49 -5.69 5.78
CA GLY A 318 30.88 -5.57 6.24
C GLY A 318 31.88 -5.38 5.09
N SER A 319 31.64 -5.99 3.92
CA SER A 319 32.49 -5.80 2.74
C SER A 319 32.31 -4.42 2.10
N LYS A 320 31.10 -3.89 2.08
CA LYS A 320 30.79 -2.53 1.61
C LYS A 320 31.40 -1.47 2.53
N LEU A 321 31.31 -1.64 3.84
CA LEU A 321 31.97 -0.75 4.81
C LEU A 321 33.49 -0.78 4.68
N ARG A 322 34.10 -1.95 4.46
CA ARG A 322 35.54 -2.04 4.14
C ARG A 322 35.91 -1.36 2.82
N GLN A 323 35.05 -1.42 1.81
CA GLN A 323 35.25 -0.67 0.56
C GLN A 323 35.25 0.84 0.82
N MET A 324 34.31 1.33 1.63
CA MET A 324 34.25 2.74 2.03
C MET A 324 35.47 3.15 2.86
N ASN A 325 35.95 2.27 3.75
CA ASN A 325 37.20 2.47 4.50
C ASN A 325 38.39 2.74 3.58
N GLU A 326 38.64 1.85 2.62
CA GLU A 326 39.73 2.00 1.67
C GLU A 326 39.54 3.19 0.73
N PHE A 327 38.30 3.46 0.33
CA PHE A 327 37.97 4.61 -0.49
C PHE A 327 38.34 5.92 0.22
N ILE A 328 37.87 6.14 1.45
CA ILE A 328 38.16 7.37 2.20
C ILE A 328 39.64 7.49 2.54
N ARG A 329 40.32 6.38 2.87
CA ARG A 329 41.76 6.38 3.09
C ARG A 329 42.51 6.90 1.86
N LYS A 330 42.18 6.38 0.69
CA LYS A 330 42.77 6.79 -0.59
C LYS A 330 42.41 8.24 -0.95
N MET A 331 41.21 8.72 -0.59
CA MET A 331 40.83 10.13 -0.73
C MET A 331 41.75 11.06 0.07
N VAL A 332 42.02 10.72 1.34
CA VAL A 332 42.91 11.50 2.22
C VAL A 332 44.34 11.58 1.65
N GLU A 333 44.83 10.52 1.02
CA GLU A 333 46.15 10.50 0.38
C GLU A 333 46.23 11.46 -0.82
N ASN A 334 45.15 11.56 -1.60
CA ASN A 334 45.12 12.27 -2.88
C ASN A 334 44.60 13.72 -2.81
N ILE A 335 43.89 14.10 -1.74
CA ILE A 335 43.41 15.46 -1.57
C ILE A 335 44.57 16.44 -1.31
N ASP A 336 44.40 17.70 -1.74
CA ASP A 336 45.39 18.75 -1.50
C ASP A 336 45.13 19.56 -0.22
N ASP A 337 46.08 20.42 0.12
CA ASP A 337 46.08 21.20 1.35
C ASP A 337 45.04 22.34 1.39
N LYS A 338 44.28 22.55 0.31
CA LYS A 338 43.32 23.65 0.15
C LYS A 338 41.88 23.17 0.01
N THR A 339 41.67 21.86 0.01
CA THR A 339 40.38 21.24 -0.24
C THR A 339 39.87 20.59 1.05
N LEU A 340 38.64 20.91 1.43
CA LEU A 340 37.94 20.26 2.54
C LEU A 340 37.39 18.91 2.07
N LEU A 341 37.57 17.85 2.87
CA LEU A 341 36.88 16.58 2.67
C LEU A 341 35.77 16.43 3.72
N VAL A 342 34.55 16.14 3.27
CA VAL A 342 33.41 15.83 4.13
C VAL A 342 32.91 14.44 3.77
N VAL A 343 32.78 13.58 4.77
CA VAL A 343 32.18 12.25 4.64
C VAL A 343 30.99 12.20 5.59
N MET A 344 29.82 11.85 5.08
CA MET A 344 28.61 11.83 5.90
C MET A 344 27.60 10.78 5.46
N GLY A 345 26.68 10.44 6.36
CA GLY A 345 25.43 9.76 6.05
C GLY A 345 24.26 10.74 5.98
N ASP A 346 23.29 10.47 5.13
CA ASP A 346 22.02 11.17 5.05
C ASP A 346 20.97 10.61 6.00
N HIS A 347 20.99 9.31 6.27
CA HIS A 347 20.22 8.66 7.33
C HIS A 347 20.96 7.43 7.87
N GLY A 348 20.33 6.71 8.80
CA GLY A 348 20.69 5.35 9.19
C GLY A 348 19.69 4.34 8.64
N MET A 349 19.66 3.15 9.22
CA MET A 349 18.76 2.05 8.85
C MET A 349 18.44 1.21 10.07
N ASP A 350 17.23 0.67 10.14
CA ASP A 350 16.84 -0.23 11.24
C ASP A 350 17.63 -1.55 11.20
N SER A 351 17.41 -2.41 12.20
CA SER A 351 18.07 -3.71 12.30
C SER A 351 17.89 -4.65 11.08
N LYS A 352 16.91 -4.40 10.21
CA LYS A 352 16.64 -5.17 8.99
C LYS A 352 17.14 -4.48 7.72
N GLY A 353 17.65 -3.25 7.85
CA GLY A 353 18.13 -2.43 6.76
C GLY A 353 17.05 -1.55 6.12
N ASP A 354 15.88 -1.41 6.74
CA ASP A 354 14.80 -0.54 6.26
C ASP A 354 14.92 0.88 6.86
N HIS A 355 14.31 1.87 6.21
CA HIS A 355 14.28 3.27 6.70
C HIS A 355 13.02 4.04 6.25
N GLY A 356 12.90 5.31 6.63
CA GLY A 356 11.76 6.22 6.33
C GLY A 356 10.94 6.62 7.56
N GLY A 357 11.24 6.05 8.73
CA GLY A 357 10.63 6.31 10.02
C GLY A 357 11.42 7.30 10.90
N GLU A 358 11.40 7.05 12.20
CA GLU A 358 11.99 7.89 13.26
C GLU A 358 12.61 7.07 14.41
N SER A 359 12.94 5.79 14.16
CA SER A 359 13.69 5.00 15.15
C SER A 359 15.11 5.57 15.33
N ASP A 360 15.73 5.25 16.46
CA ASP A 360 17.08 5.74 16.79
C ASP A 360 18.09 5.34 15.70
N ASP A 361 18.10 4.06 15.33
CA ASP A 361 18.95 3.51 14.28
C ASP A 361 18.74 4.16 12.89
N GLU A 362 17.54 4.65 12.60
CA GLU A 362 17.22 5.34 11.34
C GLU A 362 17.68 6.81 11.32
N VAL A 363 17.71 7.49 12.47
CA VAL A 363 18.06 8.92 12.55
C VAL A 363 19.54 9.17 12.85
N GLU A 364 20.25 8.16 13.38
CA GLU A 364 21.62 8.27 13.87
C GLU A 364 22.68 8.04 12.77
N ALA A 365 22.88 9.04 11.91
CA ALA A 365 23.93 9.01 10.88
C ALA A 365 25.28 9.53 11.40
N ALA A 366 26.32 9.48 10.56
CA ALA A 366 27.67 9.98 10.88
C ALA A 366 28.06 11.23 10.07
N LEU A 367 28.86 12.13 10.68
CA LEU A 367 29.54 13.23 10.00
C LEU A 367 31.03 13.24 10.36
N TRP A 368 31.88 13.22 9.34
CA TRP A 368 33.32 13.34 9.46
C TRP A 368 33.85 14.43 8.52
N MET A 369 34.64 15.36 9.05
CA MET A 369 35.29 16.40 8.25
C MET A 369 36.80 16.29 8.39
N TYR A 370 37.52 16.53 7.28
CA TYR A 370 38.97 16.41 7.20
C TYR A 370 39.62 17.53 6.40
N SER A 371 40.77 17.97 6.91
CA SER A 371 41.71 18.86 6.25
C SER A 371 43.11 18.27 6.34
N LYS A 372 43.85 18.30 5.23
CA LYS A 372 45.23 17.81 5.18
C LYS A 372 46.18 18.63 6.05
N LYS A 373 45.87 19.92 6.23
CA LYS A 373 46.54 20.78 7.22
C LYS A 373 45.76 20.84 8.52
N PRO A 374 46.43 20.95 9.67
CA PRO A 374 45.78 21.26 10.94
C PRO A 374 44.88 22.49 10.82
N PHE A 375 43.60 22.35 11.15
CA PHE A 375 42.59 23.39 10.99
C PHE A 375 41.54 23.35 12.11
N PHE A 376 41.02 22.17 12.45
CA PHE A 376 39.92 22.00 13.39
C PHE A 376 40.34 22.22 14.85
N GLY A 377 39.41 22.72 15.66
CA GLY A 377 39.60 23.03 17.08
C GLY A 377 38.72 22.23 18.02
N ARG A 378 39.04 22.26 19.32
CA ARG A 378 38.22 21.70 20.40
C ARG A 378 38.15 22.68 21.57
N THR A 379 36.98 23.18 21.91
CA THR A 379 36.83 24.14 23.02
C THR A 379 36.99 23.52 24.41
N SER A 380 36.89 22.18 24.50
CA SER A 380 37.16 21.38 25.69
C SER A 380 38.11 20.22 25.36
N SER A 381 38.95 19.84 26.32
CA SER A 381 39.78 18.63 26.24
C SER A 381 38.95 17.35 26.11
N ASP A 382 37.72 17.36 26.65
CA ASP A 382 36.80 16.21 26.61
C ASP A 382 36.32 15.91 25.18
N PHE A 383 36.53 16.84 24.25
CA PHE A 383 36.12 16.72 22.85
C PHE A 383 37.23 16.17 21.94
N ALA A 384 38.39 15.80 22.52
CA ALA A 384 39.53 15.30 21.77
C ALA A 384 39.26 13.94 21.09
N VAL A 385 38.42 13.10 21.70
CA VAL A 385 38.00 11.79 21.18
C VAL A 385 36.57 11.89 20.64
N PRO A 386 36.24 11.24 19.51
CA PRO A 386 34.85 11.17 19.04
C PRO A 386 33.90 10.62 20.11
N PRO A 387 32.63 11.06 20.12
CA PRO A 387 31.60 10.48 20.99
C PRO A 387 31.51 8.95 20.90
N ALA A 388 31.23 8.29 22.03
CA ALA A 388 31.14 6.83 22.06
C ALA A 388 29.86 6.29 21.40
N ASN A 389 28.79 7.08 21.38
CA ASN A 389 27.52 6.74 20.74
C ASN A 389 26.82 8.01 20.23
N ALA A 390 25.73 7.82 19.48
CA ALA A 390 25.08 8.92 18.79
C ALA A 390 24.33 9.91 19.70
N LYS A 391 24.07 9.56 20.96
CA LYS A 391 23.36 10.41 21.93
C LYS A 391 24.26 11.48 22.56
N ILE A 392 25.59 11.35 22.42
CA ILE A 392 26.55 12.25 23.05
C ILE A 392 27.01 13.30 22.03
N ARG A 393 26.72 14.58 22.32
CA ARG A 393 27.08 15.73 21.47
C ARG A 393 26.66 15.53 20.00
N PRO A 394 25.38 15.28 19.68
CA PRO A 394 24.93 15.26 18.29
C PRO A 394 25.07 16.63 17.63
N VAL A 395 25.10 16.66 16.30
CA VAL A 395 24.83 17.85 15.48
C VAL A 395 23.68 17.56 14.53
N ASN A 396 22.87 18.56 14.19
CA ASN A 396 21.75 18.37 13.26
C ASN A 396 22.26 18.40 11.82
N GLN A 397 21.57 17.72 10.90
CA GLN A 397 21.94 17.75 9.49
C GLN A 397 21.96 19.13 8.86
N ILE A 398 21.00 19.97 9.26
CA ILE A 398 20.90 21.35 8.79
C ILE A 398 22.10 22.22 9.19
N ASP A 399 22.86 21.84 10.23
CA ASP A 399 24.05 22.56 10.71
C ASP A 399 25.22 22.48 9.71
N LEU A 400 25.19 21.51 8.79
CA LEU A 400 26.14 21.40 7.70
C LEU A 400 26.09 22.62 6.75
N VAL A 401 24.88 23.13 6.49
CA VAL A 401 24.65 24.19 5.50
C VAL A 401 25.36 25.50 5.82
N PRO A 402 25.16 26.13 7.00
CA PRO A 402 25.88 27.35 7.33
C PRO A 402 27.38 27.08 7.52
N THR A 403 27.76 25.88 7.93
CA THR A 403 29.16 25.49 8.08
C THR A 403 29.89 25.48 6.73
N LEU A 404 29.36 24.77 5.74
CA LEU A 404 29.95 24.72 4.40
C LEU A 404 29.90 26.07 3.69
N ALA A 405 28.80 26.81 3.82
CA ALA A 405 28.67 28.13 3.21
C ALA A 405 29.80 29.06 3.66
N LEU A 406 30.01 29.17 4.98
CA LEU A 406 31.04 30.04 5.54
C LEU A 406 32.47 29.54 5.25
N LEU A 407 32.72 28.22 5.29
CA LEU A 407 34.04 27.66 4.98
C LEU A 407 34.45 27.88 3.52
N LEU A 408 33.50 27.80 2.58
CA LEU A 408 33.70 28.02 1.14
C LEU A 408 33.58 29.49 0.73
N GLY A 409 33.15 30.36 1.64
CA GLY A 409 33.07 31.79 1.40
C GLY A 409 31.86 32.23 0.58
N ILE A 410 30.78 31.47 0.57
CA ILE A 410 29.50 31.81 -0.07
C ILE A 410 28.46 32.27 0.97
N PRO A 411 27.36 32.93 0.57
CA PRO A 411 26.26 33.26 1.46
C PRO A 411 25.61 32.01 2.08
N ILE A 412 25.16 32.11 3.33
CA ILE A 412 24.29 31.08 3.92
C ILE A 412 22.92 31.18 3.22
N PRO A 413 22.34 30.09 2.70
CA PRO A 413 21.01 30.11 2.08
C PRO A 413 19.95 30.77 2.96
N PHE A 414 19.04 31.54 2.36
CA PHE A 414 18.11 32.41 3.09
C PHE A 414 17.24 31.66 4.10
N ASN A 415 16.74 30.48 3.71
CA ASN A 415 15.81 29.70 4.53
C ASN A 415 16.50 28.90 5.66
N ASN A 416 17.82 28.98 5.81
CA ASN A 416 18.59 28.17 6.74
C ASN A 416 18.18 28.37 8.21
N LEU A 417 18.03 27.26 8.94
CA LEU A 417 17.87 27.19 10.39
C LEU A 417 19.07 26.57 11.12
N GLY A 418 20.04 26.01 10.40
CA GLY A 418 21.21 25.38 11.00
C GLY A 418 22.13 26.37 11.72
N ALA A 419 22.92 25.86 12.65
CA ALA A 419 23.99 26.57 13.32
C ALA A 419 25.39 26.13 12.81
N PRO A 420 26.40 27.01 12.81
CA PRO A 420 27.76 26.61 12.44
C PRO A 420 28.35 25.58 13.42
N ILE A 421 28.96 24.52 12.90
CA ILE A 421 29.57 23.45 13.70
C ILE A 421 30.83 23.98 14.40
N GLU A 422 30.87 23.83 15.73
CA GLU A 422 31.90 24.39 16.61
C GLU A 422 33.33 24.03 16.18
N GLU A 423 33.61 22.74 15.92
CA GLU A 423 34.95 22.25 15.59
C GLU A 423 35.54 22.90 14.32
N ALA A 424 34.69 23.32 13.39
CA ALA A 424 35.08 23.98 12.14
C ALA A 424 35.58 25.42 12.34
N PHE A 425 35.26 26.07 13.47
CA PHE A 425 35.51 27.49 13.67
C PHE A 425 36.22 27.84 14.98
N ALA A 426 36.46 26.88 15.87
CA ALA A 426 37.17 27.06 17.15
C ALA A 426 38.68 27.33 17.01
N GLY A 427 39.25 27.09 15.82
CA GLY A 427 40.67 27.22 15.49
C GLY A 427 41.53 26.14 16.16
N ILE A 428 42.76 25.93 15.68
CA ILE A 428 43.64 24.80 16.08
C ILE A 428 43.83 24.68 17.60
N LYS A 429 43.84 25.80 18.33
CA LYS A 429 43.99 25.85 19.79
C LYS A 429 42.67 25.70 20.57
N GLY A 430 41.53 25.70 19.88
CA GLY A 430 40.21 25.57 20.49
C GLY A 430 39.72 26.81 21.24
N ASN A 431 40.39 27.95 21.08
CA ASN A 431 40.11 29.17 21.86
C ASN A 431 39.85 30.41 20.99
N ASP A 432 39.55 30.25 19.69
CA ASP A 432 39.15 31.35 18.82
C ASP A 432 37.67 31.73 19.02
N TRP A 433 37.35 32.14 20.25
CA TRP A 433 36.00 32.59 20.64
C TRP A 433 35.53 33.77 19.81
N ARG A 434 36.45 34.61 19.35
CA ARG A 434 36.15 35.73 18.45
C ARG A 434 35.63 35.26 17.11
N ASN A 435 36.16 34.16 16.57
CA ASN A 435 35.67 33.54 15.35
C ASN A 435 34.36 32.79 15.56
N LEU A 436 34.25 31.99 16.62
CA LEU A 436 33.00 31.31 17.00
C LEU A 436 31.85 32.30 17.16
N LYS A 437 32.05 33.41 17.88
CA LYS A 437 31.07 34.50 17.98
C LYS A 437 30.68 35.05 16.60
N ALA A 438 31.66 35.30 15.73
CA ALA A 438 31.42 35.92 14.43
C ALA A 438 30.53 35.04 13.54
N VAL A 439 30.83 33.73 13.44
CA VAL A 439 30.04 32.81 12.61
C VAL A 439 28.65 32.55 13.20
N SER A 440 28.54 32.35 14.52
CA SER A 440 27.24 32.17 15.17
C SER A 440 26.37 33.42 15.07
N ARG A 441 26.95 34.62 15.18
CA ARG A 441 26.23 35.88 15.00
C ARG A 441 25.68 36.05 13.58
N ILE A 442 26.47 35.72 12.55
CA ILE A 442 26.02 35.80 11.15
C ILE A 442 24.89 34.82 10.87
N ALA A 443 25.04 33.56 11.30
CA ALA A 443 24.02 32.55 11.12
C ALA A 443 22.73 32.89 11.90
N ALA A 444 22.86 33.33 13.16
CA ALA A 444 21.74 33.78 13.98
C ALA A 444 21.00 34.97 13.35
N ALA A 445 21.72 35.95 12.78
CA ALA A 445 21.12 37.07 12.07
C ALA A 445 20.35 36.62 10.82
N GLY A 446 20.87 35.62 10.08
CA GLY A 446 20.17 35.04 8.94
C GLY A 446 18.87 34.35 9.37
N ILE A 447 18.92 33.59 10.46
CA ILE A 447 17.75 32.92 11.05
C ILE A 447 16.70 33.93 11.51
N GLU A 448 17.10 35.01 12.18
CA GLU A 448 16.19 36.10 12.57
C GLU A 448 15.50 36.70 11.35
N LYS A 449 16.28 37.04 10.31
CA LYS A 449 15.75 37.63 9.07
C LYS A 449 14.74 36.71 8.39
N TYR A 450 15.05 35.40 8.34
CA TYR A 450 14.14 34.39 7.84
C TYR A 450 12.85 34.33 8.66
N GLN A 451 12.95 34.28 9.99
CA GLN A 451 11.78 34.26 10.88
C GLN A 451 10.91 35.51 10.70
N ALA A 452 11.52 36.70 10.60
CA ALA A 452 10.79 37.95 10.37
C ALA A 452 10.03 37.94 9.03
N ALA A 453 10.68 37.49 7.95
CA ALA A 453 10.04 37.34 6.65
C ALA A 453 8.91 36.30 6.68
N TYR A 454 9.14 35.16 7.34
CA TYR A 454 8.16 34.09 7.48
C TYR A 454 6.92 34.54 8.27
N HIS A 455 7.10 35.22 9.40
CA HIS A 455 6.01 35.77 10.21
C HIS A 455 5.21 36.82 9.43
N LYS A 456 5.90 37.69 8.69
CA LYS A 456 5.25 38.69 7.83
C LYS A 456 4.40 38.04 6.74
N ALA A 457 4.91 37.00 6.07
CA ALA A 457 4.19 36.29 5.02
C ALA A 457 3.00 35.50 5.55
N ARG A 458 3.07 34.97 6.78
CA ARG A 458 2.01 34.19 7.42
C ARG A 458 1.06 34.99 8.32
N GLY A 459 1.31 36.29 8.52
CA GLY A 459 0.53 37.13 9.43
C GLY A 459 0.60 36.68 10.91
N LEU A 460 1.72 36.09 11.33
CA LEU A 460 1.92 35.59 12.69
C LEU A 460 2.53 36.68 13.60
N VAL A 461 2.10 36.73 14.85
CA VAL A 461 2.67 37.59 15.89
C VAL A 461 3.78 36.82 16.62
N GLN A 462 4.93 37.45 16.85
CA GLN A 462 6.04 36.85 17.61
C GLN A 462 5.61 36.55 19.06
N GLY A 463 6.12 35.45 19.63
CA GLY A 463 5.81 35.08 21.01
C GLY A 463 6.43 36.03 22.04
N GLU A 464 5.64 36.42 23.04
CA GLU A 464 6.07 37.29 24.15
C GLU A 464 6.55 36.45 25.35
N GLY A 465 7.77 36.70 25.82
CA GLY A 465 8.37 36.00 26.97
C GLY A 465 9.89 36.19 27.05
N LEU A 466 10.47 36.05 28.26
CA LEU A 466 11.92 36.23 28.49
C LEU A 466 12.80 35.16 27.81
N GLU A 467 12.24 33.99 27.49
CA GLU A 467 12.91 32.91 26.75
C GLU A 467 12.47 32.83 25.28
N SER A 468 11.73 33.83 24.77
CA SER A 468 11.33 33.84 23.37
C SER A 468 12.55 34.02 22.46
N PRO A 469 12.53 33.50 21.21
CA PRO A 469 13.59 33.74 20.24
C PRO A 469 13.95 35.23 20.09
N ALA A 470 12.94 36.12 20.06
CA ALA A 470 13.16 37.56 19.98
C ALA A 470 13.91 38.12 21.20
N ALA A 471 13.55 37.71 22.42
CA ALA A 471 14.23 38.14 23.64
C ALA A 471 15.68 37.62 23.71
N LEU A 472 15.90 36.36 23.31
CA LEU A 472 17.24 35.77 23.26
C LEU A 472 18.14 36.44 22.22
N TRP A 473 17.58 36.84 21.07
CA TRP A 473 18.28 37.61 20.05
C TRP A 473 18.76 38.97 20.60
N GLU A 474 17.86 39.74 21.21
CA GLU A 474 18.21 41.04 21.82
C GLU A 474 19.23 40.89 22.96
N ALA A 475 19.07 39.86 23.80
CA ALA A 475 20.02 39.56 24.87
C ALA A 475 21.42 39.22 24.32
N ALA A 476 21.50 38.46 23.23
CA ALA A 476 22.77 38.13 22.58
C ALA A 476 23.45 39.37 21.97
N LEU A 477 22.68 40.29 21.37
CA LEU A 477 23.21 41.56 20.84
C LEU A 477 23.76 42.48 21.93
N ALA A 478 23.21 42.45 23.14
CA ALA A 478 23.66 43.27 24.26
C ALA A 478 25.05 42.86 24.81
N ILE A 479 25.51 41.63 24.55
CA ILE A 479 26.82 41.13 25.03
C ILE A 479 27.95 41.64 24.13
N ALA A 480 28.49 42.81 24.47
CA ALA A 480 29.54 43.45 23.67
C ALA A 480 30.98 43.06 24.04
N LYS A 481 31.24 42.69 25.30
CA LYS A 481 32.63 42.64 25.86
C LYS A 481 33.25 41.24 25.95
N ASN A 482 32.46 40.17 26.00
CA ASN A 482 32.97 38.80 26.14
C ASN A 482 32.58 37.95 24.93
N ASP A 483 33.58 37.51 24.16
CA ASP A 483 33.35 36.74 22.93
C ASP A 483 32.75 35.36 23.21
N ARG A 484 33.13 34.72 24.32
CA ARG A 484 32.62 33.40 24.70
C ARG A 484 31.15 33.48 25.12
N ASP A 485 30.80 34.44 25.96
CA ASP A 485 29.42 34.60 26.44
C ASP A 485 28.49 34.98 25.28
N ALA A 486 28.96 35.83 24.36
CA ALA A 486 28.21 36.17 23.15
C ALA A 486 27.99 34.96 22.24
N TYR A 487 29.02 34.13 22.03
CA TYR A 487 28.88 32.87 21.29
C TYR A 487 27.81 31.96 21.94
N VAL A 488 27.90 31.74 23.25
CA VAL A 488 26.92 30.93 23.99
C VAL A 488 25.50 31.49 23.86
N ALA A 489 25.33 32.81 23.93
CA ALA A 489 24.03 33.44 23.77
C ALA A 489 23.44 33.28 22.36
N PHE A 490 24.25 33.46 21.30
CA PHE A 490 23.79 33.19 19.93
C PHE A 490 23.47 31.71 19.70
N SER A 491 24.30 30.79 20.19
CA SER A 491 24.01 29.36 20.13
C SER A 491 22.70 29.02 20.84
N LYS A 492 22.41 29.65 21.98
CA LYS A 492 21.15 29.44 22.70
C LYS A 492 19.94 29.97 21.92
N PHE A 493 20.07 31.13 21.28
CA PHE A 493 19.04 31.65 20.36
C PHE A 493 18.77 30.66 19.22
N GLN A 494 19.82 30.13 18.58
CA GLN A 494 19.68 29.18 17.47
C GLN A 494 19.01 27.87 17.89
N GLU A 495 19.45 27.28 19.00
CA GLU A 495 18.86 26.06 19.58
C GLU A 495 17.37 26.26 19.91
N THR A 496 17.04 27.35 20.60
CA THR A 496 15.67 27.65 21.00
C THR A 496 14.79 27.94 19.79
N THR A 497 15.31 28.68 18.81
CA THR A 497 14.63 28.94 17.53
C THR A 497 14.33 27.66 16.78
N LEU A 498 15.31 26.77 16.65
CA LEU A 498 15.13 25.50 15.97
C LEU A 498 14.07 24.64 16.68
N SER A 499 14.09 24.59 18.03
CA SER A 499 13.05 23.91 18.81
C SER A 499 11.66 24.48 18.55
N VAL A 500 11.52 25.81 18.57
CA VAL A 500 10.24 26.48 18.26
C VAL A 500 9.80 26.21 16.83
N CYS A 501 10.72 26.22 15.85
CA CYS A 501 10.41 25.88 14.47
C CYS A 501 9.96 24.42 14.30
N LYS A 502 10.61 23.47 14.99
CA LYS A 502 10.14 22.06 15.06
C LYS A 502 8.70 21.98 15.57
N ASP A 503 8.38 22.72 16.63
CA ASP A 503 7.02 22.77 17.20
C ASP A 503 6.00 23.49 16.28
N LEU A 504 6.43 24.55 15.58
CA LEU A 504 5.60 25.31 14.64
C LEU A 504 5.28 24.52 13.37
N TRP A 505 6.24 23.74 12.86
CA TRP A 505 6.03 22.88 11.70
C TRP A 505 5.24 21.61 12.01
N ALA A 506 5.08 21.30 13.29
CA ALA A 506 4.05 20.39 13.79
C ALA A 506 2.67 21.07 13.99
N ARG A 507 2.41 22.27 13.46
CA ARG A 507 1.06 22.87 13.51
C ARG A 507 0.15 22.24 12.46
N PHE A 508 -1.11 22.07 12.82
CA PHE A 508 -2.15 21.43 12.02
C PHE A 508 -3.23 22.46 11.64
N ASP A 509 -3.77 22.40 10.43
CA ASP A 509 -4.96 23.16 10.04
C ASP A 509 -6.22 22.40 10.49
N VAL A 510 -6.62 22.71 11.73
CA VAL A 510 -7.76 22.06 12.40
C VAL A 510 -9.07 22.26 11.63
N PRO A 511 -9.42 23.46 11.10
CA PRO A 511 -10.59 23.61 10.24
C PRO A 511 -10.64 22.62 9.07
N ARG A 512 -9.56 22.48 8.30
CA ARG A 512 -9.51 21.51 7.18
C ARG A 512 -9.64 20.06 7.65
N MET A 513 -8.99 19.72 8.76
CA MET A 513 -9.13 18.39 9.37
C MET A 513 -10.58 18.10 9.76
N ILE A 514 -11.26 19.05 10.40
CA ILE A 514 -12.68 18.91 10.77
C ILE A 514 -13.55 18.76 9.51
N MET A 515 -13.31 19.56 8.48
CA MET A 515 -14.03 19.43 7.20
C MET A 515 -13.85 18.03 6.59
N GLY A 516 -12.63 17.50 6.60
CA GLY A 516 -12.34 16.14 6.14
C GLY A 516 -13.09 15.08 6.94
N ILE A 517 -13.03 15.15 8.27
CA ILE A 517 -13.77 14.23 9.17
C ILE A 517 -15.28 14.32 8.93
N VAL A 518 -15.85 15.51 8.73
CA VAL A 518 -17.29 15.71 8.50
C VAL A 518 -17.70 15.15 7.14
N VAL A 519 -17.00 15.50 6.05
CA VAL A 519 -17.29 14.98 4.71
C VAL A 519 -17.21 13.45 4.70
N PHE A 520 -16.16 12.90 5.30
CA PHE A 520 -15.97 11.46 5.38
C PHE A 520 -17.05 10.80 6.25
N GLY A 521 -17.37 11.36 7.41
CA GLY A 521 -18.39 10.87 8.32
C GLY A 521 -19.80 10.84 7.71
N VAL A 522 -20.17 11.88 6.95
CA VAL A 522 -21.43 11.90 6.19
C VAL A 522 -21.41 10.85 5.08
N GLY A 523 -20.28 10.69 4.38
CA GLY A 523 -20.10 9.62 3.39
C GLY A 523 -20.26 8.22 3.97
N LEU A 524 -19.75 7.99 5.18
CA LEU A 524 -19.93 6.73 5.91
C LEU A 524 -21.39 6.48 6.26
N VAL A 525 -22.14 7.50 6.71
CA VAL A 525 -23.58 7.37 6.98
C VAL A 525 -24.34 7.00 5.70
N LEU A 526 -24.02 7.65 4.58
CA LEU A 526 -24.59 7.31 3.27
C LEU A 526 -24.33 5.83 2.91
N LEU A 527 -23.10 5.35 3.10
CA LEU A 527 -22.73 3.97 2.82
C LEU A 527 -23.43 2.97 3.77
N LEU A 528 -23.60 3.32 5.04
CA LEU A 528 -24.37 2.53 6.01
C LEU A 528 -25.85 2.41 5.59
N MET A 529 -26.46 3.52 5.15
CA MET A 529 -27.83 3.51 4.63
C MET A 529 -27.94 2.62 3.39
N TYR A 530 -27.01 2.75 2.43
CA TYR A 530 -26.94 1.88 1.25
C TYR A 530 -26.83 0.39 1.61
N SER A 531 -26.07 0.07 2.66
CA SER A 531 -25.82 -1.30 3.10
C SER A 531 -26.93 -1.89 3.98
N SER A 532 -27.94 -1.09 4.35
CA SER A 532 -29.02 -1.50 5.25
C SER A 532 -30.00 -2.48 4.62
N ARG A 533 -30.68 -3.27 5.47
CA ARG A 533 -31.56 -4.38 5.06
C ARG A 533 -33.03 -4.05 5.28
N GLU A 534 -33.88 -4.52 4.37
CA GLU A 534 -35.35 -4.60 4.55
C GLU A 534 -35.84 -6.04 4.48
N GLU A 535 -37.02 -6.33 5.07
CA GLU A 535 -37.63 -7.68 5.05
C GLU A 535 -37.96 -8.14 3.62
N GLU A 536 -38.21 -7.20 2.69
CA GLU A 536 -38.49 -7.49 1.27
C GLU A 536 -37.23 -7.81 0.43
N ASP A 537 -36.02 -7.61 0.98
CA ASP A 537 -34.75 -7.92 0.29
C ASP A 537 -34.33 -9.41 0.41
N GLU A 538 -35.20 -10.27 0.96
CA GLU A 538 -34.89 -11.67 1.23
C GLU A 538 -35.18 -12.56 0.00
N TYR A 539 -34.22 -12.63 -0.91
CA TYR A 539 -34.27 -13.59 -2.00
C TYR A 539 -34.09 -15.01 -1.45
N VAL A 540 -35.17 -15.81 -1.46
CA VAL A 540 -35.12 -17.23 -1.09
C VAL A 540 -34.17 -17.94 -2.05
N ILE A 541 -33.16 -18.63 -1.52
CA ILE A 541 -32.24 -19.45 -2.31
C ILE A 541 -32.96 -20.77 -2.63
N MET A 542 -33.52 -20.86 -3.83
CA MET A 542 -34.10 -22.10 -4.34
C MET A 542 -33.16 -22.75 -5.34
N ASN A 543 -32.72 -23.97 -5.03
CA ASN A 543 -31.84 -24.77 -5.88
C ASN A 543 -32.64 -25.95 -6.47
N ASP A 544 -33.65 -25.67 -7.30
CA ASP A 544 -34.50 -26.68 -7.91
C ASP A 544 -34.59 -26.47 -9.43
N ALA A 545 -33.93 -27.35 -10.18
CA ALA A 545 -33.88 -27.28 -11.64
C ALA A 545 -35.24 -27.59 -12.30
N GLU A 546 -36.12 -28.37 -11.66
CA GLU A 546 -37.45 -28.66 -12.19
C GLU A 546 -38.38 -27.46 -12.00
N LEU A 547 -38.33 -26.84 -10.82
CA LEU A 547 -39.05 -25.60 -10.54
C LEU A 547 -38.60 -24.46 -11.45
N ASP A 548 -37.28 -24.26 -11.60
CA ASP A 548 -36.71 -23.24 -12.49
C ASP A 548 -37.14 -23.45 -13.96
N TYR A 549 -37.21 -24.70 -14.41
CA TYR A 549 -37.69 -25.03 -15.75
C TYR A 549 -39.19 -24.74 -15.91
N ALA A 550 -39.99 -25.05 -14.89
CA ALA A 550 -41.42 -24.77 -14.87
C ALA A 550 -41.71 -23.26 -14.88
N GLU A 551 -41.04 -22.49 -14.01
CA GLU A 551 -41.13 -21.03 -13.98
C GLU A 551 -40.75 -20.42 -15.32
N LYS A 552 -39.61 -20.81 -15.88
CA LYS A 552 -39.15 -20.34 -17.21
C LYS A 552 -40.20 -20.58 -18.30
N LYS A 553 -40.84 -21.76 -18.29
CA LYS A 553 -41.87 -22.10 -19.28
C LYS A 553 -43.10 -21.20 -19.13
N LEU A 554 -43.52 -20.92 -17.89
CA LEU A 554 -44.63 -20.02 -17.60
C LEU A 554 -44.30 -18.56 -17.98
N GLU A 555 -43.08 -18.10 -17.68
CA GLU A 555 -42.62 -16.74 -18.04
C GLU A 555 -42.62 -16.51 -19.56
N ILE A 556 -42.13 -17.47 -20.34
CA ILE A 556 -42.13 -17.39 -21.81
C ILE A 556 -43.57 -17.36 -22.36
N MET A 557 -44.50 -18.09 -21.73
CA MET A 557 -45.91 -18.10 -22.12
C MET A 557 -46.63 -16.81 -21.75
N ALA A 558 -46.27 -16.19 -20.62
CA ALA A 558 -46.85 -14.94 -20.14
C ALA A 558 -46.27 -13.68 -20.82
N PHE A 559 -45.08 -13.78 -21.43
CA PHE A 559 -44.37 -12.65 -22.02
C PHE A 559 -45.11 -12.04 -23.22
N LYS A 560 -45.36 -10.73 -23.16
CA LYS A 560 -45.89 -9.92 -24.26
C LYS A 560 -44.84 -8.93 -24.76
N GLU A 561 -44.59 -8.94 -26.07
CA GLU A 561 -43.55 -8.09 -26.68
C GLU A 561 -43.85 -6.59 -26.54
N ASP A 562 -45.13 -6.20 -26.52
CA ASP A 562 -45.58 -4.79 -26.49
C ASP A 562 -45.72 -4.20 -25.07
N GLU A 563 -45.49 -4.99 -24.01
CA GLU A 563 -45.59 -4.47 -22.64
C GLU A 563 -44.36 -3.62 -22.27
N PRO A 564 -44.57 -2.37 -21.80
CA PRO A 564 -43.48 -1.46 -21.44
C PRO A 564 -42.59 -2.05 -20.33
N GLU A 565 -41.31 -1.70 -20.34
CA GLU A 565 -40.40 -2.09 -19.26
C GLU A 565 -40.86 -1.48 -17.94
N PRO A 566 -41.03 -2.28 -16.86
CA PRO A 566 -41.06 -1.69 -15.54
C PRO A 566 -39.72 -0.96 -15.33
N GLU A 567 -39.75 0.37 -15.30
CA GLU A 567 -38.60 1.19 -14.96
C GLU A 567 -38.37 1.12 -13.45
N ASP A 568 -37.80 0.01 -12.97
CA ASP A 568 -37.16 0.04 -11.67
C ASP A 568 -35.67 -0.22 -11.79
N ILE A 569 -34.90 0.78 -11.40
CA ILE A 569 -33.45 0.74 -11.38
C ILE A 569 -33.05 1.43 -10.07
N PHE A 570 -33.05 0.66 -8.98
CA PHE A 570 -32.64 1.05 -7.63
C PHE A 570 -31.47 2.06 -7.62
N HIS A 571 -30.32 1.73 -8.23
CA HIS A 571 -29.15 2.63 -8.26
C HIS A 571 -29.34 3.90 -9.10
N LYS A 572 -30.17 3.89 -10.16
CA LYS A 572 -30.54 5.11 -10.91
C LYS A 572 -31.39 6.02 -10.03
N ASN A 573 -32.33 5.44 -9.28
CA ASN A 573 -33.19 6.20 -8.37
C ASN A 573 -32.38 6.83 -7.24
N ILE A 574 -31.40 6.13 -6.68
CA ILE A 574 -30.43 6.70 -5.72
C ILE A 574 -29.66 7.86 -6.36
N LEU A 575 -29.08 7.64 -7.54
CA LEU A 575 -28.24 8.64 -8.18
C LEU A 575 -29.01 9.90 -8.60
N LYS A 576 -30.32 9.81 -8.91
CA LYS A 576 -31.17 10.99 -9.19
C LYS A 576 -31.06 12.08 -8.10
N GLY A 577 -30.78 11.72 -6.85
CA GLY A 577 -30.56 12.68 -5.76
C GLY A 577 -29.44 13.70 -6.03
N LEU A 578 -28.44 13.36 -6.86
CA LEU A 578 -27.40 14.32 -7.29
C LEU A 578 -27.93 15.40 -8.23
N TRP A 579 -29.04 15.14 -8.92
CA TRP A 579 -29.68 16.05 -9.87
C TRP A 579 -30.97 16.69 -9.31
N ASP A 580 -31.21 16.61 -8.00
CA ASP A 580 -32.35 17.29 -7.38
C ASP A 580 -32.26 18.81 -7.66
N PRO A 581 -33.26 19.43 -8.33
CA PRO A 581 -33.25 20.85 -8.63
C PRO A 581 -33.06 21.76 -7.41
N LYS A 582 -33.56 21.36 -6.24
CA LYS A 582 -33.40 22.10 -4.98
C LYS A 582 -31.94 22.07 -4.51
N ILE A 583 -31.29 20.91 -4.61
CA ILE A 583 -29.87 20.76 -4.25
C ILE A 583 -29.00 21.54 -5.23
N LEU A 584 -29.24 21.40 -6.54
CA LEU A 584 -28.49 22.12 -7.58
C LEU A 584 -28.62 23.64 -7.44
N PHE A 585 -29.83 24.15 -7.16
CA PHE A 585 -30.05 25.57 -6.89
C PHE A 585 -29.30 26.02 -5.64
N THR A 586 -29.41 25.27 -4.54
CA THR A 586 -28.74 25.59 -3.26
C THR A 586 -27.22 25.60 -3.41
N VAL A 587 -26.64 24.59 -4.07
CA VAL A 587 -25.22 24.50 -4.39
C VAL A 587 -24.77 25.69 -5.23
N SER A 588 -25.52 26.05 -6.28
CA SER A 588 -25.18 27.17 -7.16
C SER A 588 -25.17 28.51 -6.42
N VAL A 589 -26.20 28.75 -5.59
CA VAL A 589 -26.30 29.97 -4.77
C VAL A 589 -25.18 30.04 -3.74
N LEU A 590 -24.93 28.98 -2.98
CA LEU A 590 -23.91 28.96 -1.93
C LEU A 590 -22.49 29.05 -2.50
N THR A 591 -22.24 28.42 -3.65
CA THR A 591 -20.97 28.56 -4.37
C THR A 591 -20.77 30.01 -4.84
N GLY A 592 -21.79 30.62 -5.44
CA GLY A 592 -21.76 32.02 -5.86
C GLY A 592 -21.51 32.99 -4.70
N VAL A 593 -22.18 32.78 -3.56
CA VAL A 593 -21.97 33.58 -2.33
C VAL A 593 -20.57 33.36 -1.75
N GLY A 594 -20.08 32.12 -1.72
CA GLY A 594 -18.75 31.77 -1.23
C GLY A 594 -17.64 32.44 -2.04
N LEU A 595 -17.75 32.38 -3.38
CA LEU A 595 -16.83 33.06 -4.29
C LEU A 595 -16.90 34.58 -4.15
N TYR A 596 -18.11 35.16 -4.06
CA TYR A 596 -18.30 36.60 -3.86
C TYR A 596 -17.69 37.08 -2.53
N ARG A 597 -17.80 36.29 -1.47
CA ARG A 597 -17.25 36.59 -0.13
C ARG A 597 -15.80 36.13 0.05
N GLN A 598 -15.12 35.69 -1.02
CA GLN A 598 -13.73 35.21 -0.99
C GLN A 598 -13.47 34.17 0.11
N GLN A 599 -14.43 33.27 0.35
CA GLN A 599 -14.26 32.16 1.29
C GLN A 599 -13.23 31.16 0.75
N PRO A 600 -12.53 30.41 1.62
CA PRO A 600 -11.62 29.35 1.20
C PRO A 600 -12.33 28.34 0.29
N VAL A 601 -11.73 28.03 -0.86
CA VAL A 601 -12.31 27.15 -1.88
C VAL A 601 -12.61 25.76 -1.31
N GLU A 602 -11.76 25.27 -0.41
CA GLU A 602 -11.87 23.98 0.25
C GLU A 602 -13.14 23.89 1.12
N GLY A 603 -13.50 24.98 1.79
CA GLY A 603 -14.73 25.06 2.58
C GLY A 603 -15.98 25.03 1.70
N VAL A 604 -15.94 25.67 0.53
CA VAL A 604 -17.03 25.62 -0.46
C VAL A 604 -17.16 24.20 -1.02
N VAL A 605 -16.05 23.56 -1.39
CA VAL A 605 -16.04 22.17 -1.90
C VAL A 605 -16.61 21.20 -0.87
N ALA A 606 -16.19 21.29 0.40
CA ALA A 606 -16.70 20.44 1.46
C ALA A 606 -18.23 20.61 1.65
N LEU A 607 -18.72 21.85 1.66
CA LEU A 607 -20.15 22.15 1.77
C LEU A 607 -20.95 21.58 0.59
N VAL A 608 -20.46 21.78 -0.63
CA VAL A 608 -21.08 21.25 -1.85
C VAL A 608 -21.16 19.73 -1.81
N ALA A 609 -20.09 19.05 -1.39
CA ALA A 609 -20.09 17.60 -1.24
C ALA A 609 -21.14 17.13 -0.22
N VAL A 610 -21.24 17.78 0.95
CA VAL A 610 -22.25 17.45 1.97
C VAL A 610 -23.68 17.62 1.44
N LEU A 611 -23.95 18.66 0.65
CA LEU A 611 -25.27 18.89 0.05
C LEU A 611 -25.63 17.82 -1.00
N PHE A 612 -24.68 17.41 -1.84
CA PHE A 612 -24.89 16.32 -2.78
C PHE A 612 -25.13 14.98 -2.05
N MET A 613 -24.39 14.71 -0.97
CA MET A 613 -24.62 13.54 -0.12
C MET A 613 -25.98 13.56 0.58
N ALA A 614 -26.48 14.74 0.96
CA ALA A 614 -27.83 14.89 1.50
C ALA A 614 -28.90 14.55 0.45
N GLY A 615 -28.72 14.96 -0.81
CA GLY A 615 -29.58 14.56 -1.92
C GLY A 615 -29.60 13.04 -2.14
N LEU A 616 -28.42 12.39 -2.15
CA LEU A 616 -28.30 10.93 -2.23
C LEU A 616 -28.96 10.23 -1.04
N SER A 617 -28.79 10.76 0.18
CA SER A 617 -29.39 10.21 1.39
C SER A 617 -30.92 10.33 1.37
N SER A 618 -31.47 11.43 0.83
CA SER A 618 -32.90 11.59 0.59
C SER A 618 -33.43 10.56 -0.39
N SER A 619 -32.73 10.32 -1.51
CA SER A 619 -33.12 9.31 -2.48
C SER A 619 -33.02 7.88 -1.93
N LEU A 620 -32.05 7.59 -1.05
CA LEU A 620 -31.99 6.31 -0.34
C LEU A 620 -33.20 6.14 0.59
N HIS A 621 -33.57 7.20 1.32
CA HIS A 621 -34.72 7.18 2.22
C HIS A 621 -36.05 6.98 1.48
N GLU A 622 -36.22 7.58 0.29
CA GLU A 622 -37.38 7.38 -0.58
C GLU A 622 -37.53 5.93 -1.06
N VAL A 623 -36.42 5.18 -1.13
CA VAL A 623 -36.40 3.76 -1.54
C VAL A 623 -36.32 2.84 -0.29
N GLY A 624 -36.77 3.31 0.87
CA GLY A 624 -36.89 2.51 2.09
C GLY A 624 -35.63 2.40 2.95
N LYS A 625 -34.45 2.77 2.41
CA LYS A 625 -33.15 2.67 3.09
C LYS A 625 -32.95 3.82 4.08
N SER A 626 -33.17 3.54 5.37
CA SER A 626 -33.01 4.51 6.45
C SER A 626 -31.88 4.16 7.41
N ILE A 627 -31.42 5.13 8.22
CA ILE A 627 -30.43 4.87 9.28
C ILE A 627 -30.97 3.94 10.38
N LEU A 628 -32.29 3.88 10.57
CA LEU A 628 -32.91 2.97 11.54
C LEU A 628 -32.76 1.50 11.10
N ASN A 629 -32.66 1.25 9.79
CA ASN A 629 -32.47 -0.08 9.22
C ASN A 629 -31.04 -0.61 9.44
N VAL A 630 -30.13 0.20 10.00
CA VAL A 630 -28.74 -0.17 10.31
C VAL A 630 -28.65 -0.93 11.64
N PHE A 631 -29.60 -0.75 12.55
CA PHE A 631 -29.56 -1.40 13.86
C PHE A 631 -29.74 -2.92 13.74
N PRO A 632 -28.78 -3.73 14.23
CA PRO A 632 -28.85 -5.17 14.09
C PRO A 632 -29.94 -5.77 15.00
N SER A 633 -30.75 -6.67 14.43
CA SER A 633 -31.77 -7.45 15.15
C SER A 633 -31.30 -8.86 15.54
N SER A 634 -30.14 -9.29 15.04
CA SER A 634 -29.62 -10.64 15.26
C SER A 634 -28.31 -10.63 16.06
N PHE A 635 -28.02 -11.76 16.72
CA PHE A 635 -26.74 -11.98 17.41
C PHE A 635 -25.53 -11.73 16.48
N TRP A 636 -25.58 -12.24 15.25
CA TRP A 636 -24.51 -12.08 14.27
C TRP A 636 -24.36 -10.64 13.79
N GLY A 637 -25.47 -9.90 13.66
CA GLY A 637 -25.43 -8.47 13.37
C GLY A 637 -24.77 -7.67 14.49
N TRP A 638 -25.10 -7.96 15.75
CA TRP A 638 -24.44 -7.33 16.90
C TRP A 638 -22.96 -7.68 16.99
N LEU A 639 -22.58 -8.94 16.71
CA LEU A 639 -21.18 -9.35 16.68
C LEU A 639 -20.38 -8.57 15.62
N ALA A 640 -20.97 -8.36 14.44
CA ALA A 640 -20.35 -7.56 13.37
C ALA A 640 -20.11 -6.10 13.80
N VAL A 641 -21.10 -5.47 14.44
CA VAL A 641 -20.96 -4.12 15.01
C VAL A 641 -19.90 -4.06 16.11
N ILE A 642 -19.91 -5.02 17.03
CA ILE A 642 -18.93 -5.08 18.14
C ILE A 642 -17.52 -5.23 17.61
N PHE A 643 -17.26 -6.13 16.67
CA PHE A 643 -15.93 -6.29 16.09
C PHE A 643 -15.45 -5.03 15.38
N THR A 644 -16.32 -4.39 14.60
CA THR A 644 -15.98 -3.15 13.89
C THR A 644 -15.68 -2.01 14.89
N ALA A 645 -16.59 -1.75 15.82
CA ALA A 645 -16.47 -0.66 16.78
C ALA A 645 -15.30 -0.88 17.75
N SER A 646 -15.11 -2.10 18.27
CA SER A 646 -14.01 -2.39 19.20
C SER A 646 -12.65 -2.28 18.52
N HIS A 647 -12.53 -2.70 17.25
CA HIS A 647 -11.31 -2.50 16.48
C HIS A 647 -10.99 -1.01 16.33
N SER A 648 -11.99 -0.21 15.96
CA SER A 648 -11.83 1.23 15.70
C SER A 648 -11.60 2.09 16.95
N ILE A 649 -12.23 1.77 18.08
CA ILE A 649 -12.00 2.49 19.36
C ILE A 649 -10.60 2.20 19.88
N GLY A 650 -10.10 0.98 19.66
CA GLY A 650 -8.78 0.57 20.12
C GLY A 650 -7.64 1.43 19.57
N PHE A 651 -7.79 2.03 18.37
CA PHE A 651 -6.77 2.90 17.78
C PHE A 651 -6.48 4.19 18.57
N ALA A 652 -7.24 4.52 19.61
CA ALA A 652 -6.89 5.58 20.55
C ALA A 652 -5.71 5.20 21.49
N SER A 653 -5.31 3.92 21.53
CA SER A 653 -4.29 3.38 22.44
C SER A 653 -3.04 2.93 21.70
N ASN A 654 -1.86 3.36 22.18
CA ASN A 654 -0.56 2.92 21.64
C ASN A 654 -0.48 1.38 21.62
N SER A 655 -0.74 0.74 22.77
CA SER A 655 -0.61 -0.71 22.91
C SER A 655 -1.56 -1.48 22.01
N TYR A 656 -2.77 -0.97 21.81
CA TYR A 656 -3.75 -1.62 20.94
C TYR A 656 -3.31 -1.54 19.47
N THR A 657 -2.90 -0.35 19.02
CA THR A 657 -2.41 -0.15 17.64
C THR A 657 -1.13 -0.95 17.39
N ILE A 658 -0.22 -1.04 18.37
CA ILE A 658 1.02 -1.82 18.27
C ILE A 658 0.75 -3.34 18.20
N TRP A 659 -0.29 -3.83 18.89
CA TRP A 659 -0.63 -5.27 18.97
C TRP A 659 -1.89 -5.65 18.19
N GLU A 660 -2.24 -4.86 17.16
CA GLU A 660 -3.44 -5.03 16.32
C GLU A 660 -3.57 -6.48 15.80
N ASP A 661 -2.46 -7.09 15.37
CA ASP A 661 -2.40 -8.46 14.85
C ASP A 661 -2.95 -9.51 15.83
N SER A 662 -2.73 -9.29 17.12
CA SER A 662 -3.10 -10.21 18.19
C SER A 662 -4.57 -10.06 18.56
N ILE A 663 -5.10 -8.84 18.41
CA ILE A 663 -6.50 -8.53 18.64
C ILE A 663 -7.38 -9.05 17.50
N LEU A 664 -6.92 -8.93 16.26
CA LEU A 664 -7.58 -9.54 15.10
C LEU A 664 -7.66 -11.07 15.24
N LEU A 665 -6.60 -11.72 15.74
CA LEU A 665 -6.63 -13.15 16.05
C LEU A 665 -7.68 -13.49 17.11
N PHE A 666 -7.85 -12.64 18.12
CA PHE A 666 -8.89 -12.81 19.13
C PHE A 666 -10.30 -12.73 18.52
N PHE A 667 -10.56 -11.80 17.59
CA PHE A 667 -11.85 -11.73 16.88
C PHE A 667 -12.09 -12.97 16.00
N ILE A 668 -11.08 -13.43 15.25
CA ILE A 668 -11.13 -14.65 14.45
C ILE A 668 -11.49 -15.86 15.34
N THR A 669 -10.85 -15.98 16.50
CA THR A 669 -11.10 -17.06 17.45
C THR A 669 -12.50 -16.98 18.04
N THR A 670 -12.95 -15.77 18.41
CA THR A 670 -14.28 -15.52 18.98
C THR A 670 -15.39 -15.90 17.99
N PHE A 671 -15.25 -15.50 16.72
CA PHE A 671 -16.18 -15.91 15.66
C PHE A 671 -16.21 -17.44 15.50
N GLY A 672 -15.05 -18.08 15.40
CA GLY A 672 -14.98 -19.54 15.25
C GLY A 672 -15.64 -20.29 16.42
N VAL A 673 -15.46 -19.83 17.66
CA VAL A 673 -16.13 -20.41 18.83
C VAL A 673 -17.64 -20.20 18.77
N ALA A 674 -18.10 -18.99 18.44
CA ALA A 674 -19.51 -18.70 18.28
C ALA A 674 -20.16 -19.56 17.18
N SER A 675 -19.47 -19.76 16.05
CA SER A 675 -19.92 -20.64 14.96
C SER A 675 -19.99 -22.10 15.38
N ALA A 676 -19.02 -22.58 16.16
CA ALA A 676 -19.04 -23.95 16.69
C ALA A 676 -20.23 -24.19 17.61
N VAL A 677 -20.56 -23.20 18.47
CA VAL A 677 -21.74 -23.25 19.34
C VAL A 677 -23.03 -23.21 18.51
N SER A 678 -23.09 -22.35 17.49
CA SER A 678 -24.26 -22.26 16.60
C SER A 678 -24.52 -23.56 15.84
N ALA A 679 -23.47 -24.28 15.41
CA ALA A 679 -23.59 -25.54 14.67
C ALA A 679 -24.37 -26.63 15.42
N PHE A 680 -24.47 -26.58 16.76
CA PHE A 680 -25.27 -27.54 17.52
C PHE A 680 -26.78 -27.46 17.25
N ARG A 681 -27.26 -26.31 16.72
CA ARG A 681 -28.66 -26.07 16.35
C ARG A 681 -29.07 -26.80 15.06
N ILE A 682 -28.11 -27.17 14.21
CA ILE A 682 -28.37 -27.84 12.93
C ILE A 682 -28.91 -29.26 13.20
N GLU A 683 -30.06 -29.64 12.65
CA GLU A 683 -30.64 -30.97 12.91
C GLU A 683 -29.90 -32.09 12.17
N ALA A 684 -29.52 -31.84 10.90
CA ALA A 684 -28.84 -32.82 10.06
C ALA A 684 -27.45 -33.16 10.61
N ARG A 685 -27.24 -34.43 10.99
CA ARG A 685 -26.01 -34.91 11.62
C ARG A 685 -24.74 -34.59 10.81
N ARG A 686 -24.83 -34.72 9.48
CA ARG A 686 -23.71 -34.46 8.57
C ARG A 686 -23.35 -32.97 8.54
N GLU A 687 -24.34 -32.10 8.42
CA GLU A 687 -24.14 -30.64 8.35
C GLU A 687 -23.68 -30.08 9.69
N LYS A 688 -24.21 -30.60 10.81
CA LYS A 688 -23.69 -30.31 12.15
C LYS A 688 -22.21 -30.62 12.28
N PHE A 689 -21.78 -31.81 11.84
CA PHE A 689 -20.36 -32.18 11.86
C PHE A 689 -19.51 -31.25 11.00
N LEU A 690 -19.97 -30.89 9.80
CA LEU A 690 -19.27 -29.95 8.92
C LEU A 690 -19.19 -28.55 9.55
N GLY A 691 -20.25 -28.08 10.21
CA GLY A 691 -20.27 -26.80 10.91
C GLY A 691 -19.23 -26.74 12.04
N ILE A 692 -19.13 -27.80 12.85
CA ILE A 692 -18.10 -27.91 13.90
C ILE A 692 -16.71 -28.01 13.28
N TYR A 693 -16.52 -28.84 12.25
CA TYR A 693 -15.24 -29.02 11.56
C TYR A 693 -14.72 -27.71 10.99
N HIS A 694 -15.54 -26.99 10.22
CA HIS A 694 -15.13 -25.71 9.63
C HIS A 694 -14.90 -24.64 10.69
N SER A 695 -15.63 -24.65 11.81
CA SER A 695 -15.39 -23.73 12.93
C SER A 695 -14.04 -23.97 13.60
N VAL A 696 -13.69 -25.23 13.87
CA VAL A 696 -12.38 -25.60 14.44
C VAL A 696 -11.27 -25.30 13.44
N ALA A 697 -11.45 -25.65 12.17
CA ALA A 697 -10.49 -25.33 11.11
C ALA A 697 -10.25 -23.81 11.03
N PHE A 698 -11.32 -22.99 11.08
CA PHE A 698 -11.21 -21.53 11.05
C PHE A 698 -10.31 -21.00 12.18
N ILE A 699 -10.45 -21.50 13.41
CA ILE A 699 -9.62 -21.10 14.56
C ILE A 699 -8.17 -21.58 14.38
N VAL A 700 -7.98 -22.86 14.04
CA VAL A 700 -6.65 -23.47 13.92
C VAL A 700 -5.84 -22.79 12.82
N LEU A 701 -6.45 -22.51 11.67
CA LEU A 701 -5.78 -21.82 10.56
C LEU A 701 -5.31 -20.42 10.97
N GLY A 702 -6.14 -19.66 11.69
CA GLY A 702 -5.76 -18.35 12.22
C GLY A 702 -4.61 -18.44 13.21
N ARG A 703 -4.63 -19.46 14.07
CA ARG A 703 -3.53 -19.71 15.03
C ARG A 703 -2.23 -20.12 14.32
N VAL A 704 -2.30 -20.98 13.31
CA VAL A 704 -1.13 -21.37 12.51
C VAL A 704 -0.56 -20.16 11.77
N ALA A 705 -1.42 -19.37 11.12
CA ALA A 705 -1.00 -18.14 10.44
C ALA A 705 -0.36 -17.12 11.39
N SER A 706 -0.79 -17.08 12.67
CA SER A 706 -0.23 -16.15 13.66
C SER A 706 1.27 -16.34 13.93
N TYR A 707 1.82 -17.51 13.63
CA TYR A 707 3.26 -17.79 13.71
C TYR A 707 4.08 -17.13 12.61
N SER A 708 3.47 -16.66 11.51
CA SER A 708 4.15 -15.79 10.54
C SER A 708 4.06 -14.36 11.06
N LYS A 709 5.14 -13.84 11.65
CA LYS A 709 5.13 -12.51 12.28
C LYS A 709 6.41 -11.74 11.97
N LEU A 710 6.23 -10.49 11.55
CA LEU A 710 7.29 -9.48 11.53
C LEU A 710 7.08 -8.57 12.74
N CYS A 711 8.10 -8.37 13.57
CA CYS A 711 8.00 -7.52 14.75
C CYS A 711 8.37 -6.07 14.45
N ARG A 712 7.70 -5.14 15.13
CA ARG A 712 8.11 -3.74 15.25
C ARG A 712 9.08 -3.56 16.42
N GLU A 713 9.85 -2.47 16.41
CA GLU A 713 10.72 -2.08 17.52
C GLU A 713 9.93 -1.95 18.84
N GLU A 714 8.75 -1.34 18.82
CA GLU A 714 7.94 -1.13 20.03
C GLU A 714 7.34 -2.43 20.61
N GLN A 715 7.46 -3.55 19.89
CA GLN A 715 7.04 -4.86 20.38
C GLN A 715 8.18 -5.63 21.07
N MET A 716 9.42 -5.16 20.98
CA MET A 716 10.58 -5.82 21.58
C MET A 716 10.62 -5.56 23.11
N PRO A 717 11.08 -6.53 23.94
CA PRO A 717 11.55 -7.88 23.59
C PRO A 717 10.43 -8.94 23.53
N TYR A 718 9.16 -8.54 23.59
CA TYR A 718 8.00 -9.45 23.71
C TYR A 718 7.57 -10.10 22.39
N CYS A 719 8.20 -9.74 21.28
CA CYS A 719 7.91 -10.26 19.95
C CYS A 719 9.18 -10.85 19.34
N THR A 720 9.04 -12.02 18.71
CA THR A 720 10.13 -12.65 17.94
C THR A 720 9.72 -12.73 16.48
N SER A 721 10.53 -12.15 15.60
CA SER A 721 10.29 -12.17 14.16
C SER A 721 10.56 -13.57 13.61
N THR A 722 9.61 -14.11 12.84
CA THR A 722 9.66 -15.44 12.22
C THR A 722 9.49 -15.38 10.71
N TYR A 723 9.20 -14.20 10.19
CA TYR A 723 8.97 -13.96 8.76
C TYR A 723 10.28 -14.07 7.96
N TYR A 724 11.37 -13.51 8.48
CA TYR A 724 12.71 -13.54 7.88
C TYR A 724 13.63 -14.59 8.53
N ALA A 725 14.84 -14.73 7.99
CA ALA A 725 15.85 -15.67 8.48
C ALA A 725 16.33 -15.38 9.91
N SER A 726 16.40 -14.11 10.29
CA SER A 726 16.72 -13.63 11.63
C SER A 726 16.02 -12.29 11.91
N SER A 727 16.18 -11.74 13.11
CA SER A 727 15.74 -10.38 13.44
C SER A 727 16.54 -9.30 12.71
N THR A 728 17.70 -9.65 12.15
CA THR A 728 18.64 -8.74 11.50
C THR A 728 18.77 -8.96 9.99
N SER A 729 17.91 -9.79 9.39
CA SER A 729 17.94 -10.09 7.96
C SER A 729 16.60 -9.78 7.30
N SER A 730 16.66 -9.35 6.03
CA SER A 730 15.50 -9.19 5.14
C SER A 730 15.31 -10.37 4.18
N THR A 731 16.15 -11.40 4.26
CA THR A 731 16.06 -12.62 3.42
C THR A 731 15.24 -13.73 4.09
N SER A 732 14.73 -14.65 3.28
CA SER A 732 13.99 -15.82 3.77
C SER A 732 14.95 -16.90 4.28
N ALA A 733 14.64 -17.56 5.39
CA ALA A 733 15.41 -18.72 5.81
C ALA A 733 15.28 -19.87 4.80
N THR A 734 16.36 -20.63 4.60
CA THR A 734 16.39 -21.74 3.63
C THR A 734 15.33 -22.81 3.88
N TRP A 735 14.99 -23.09 5.14
CA TRP A 735 13.92 -24.03 5.48
C TRP A 735 12.54 -23.55 5.02
N GLN A 736 12.31 -22.24 4.92
CA GLN A 736 11.03 -21.66 4.50
C GLN A 736 10.72 -21.97 3.03
N LEU A 737 11.73 -22.31 2.20
CA LEU A 737 11.55 -22.68 0.80
C LEU A 737 10.67 -23.93 0.62
N ILE A 738 10.54 -24.79 1.63
CA ILE A 738 9.65 -25.96 1.58
C ILE A 738 8.16 -25.58 1.56
N ILE A 739 7.82 -24.39 2.10
CA ILE A 739 6.45 -23.91 2.24
C ILE A 739 5.77 -23.76 0.88
N PRO A 740 6.32 -23.00 -0.09
CA PRO A 740 5.63 -22.80 -1.37
C PRO A 740 5.49 -24.09 -2.19
N PHE A 741 6.44 -25.03 -2.10
CA PHE A 741 6.26 -26.37 -2.69
C PHE A 741 5.11 -27.13 -2.04
N THR A 742 5.04 -27.12 -0.71
CA THR A 742 3.93 -27.74 0.04
C THR A 742 2.59 -27.13 -0.37
N VAL A 743 2.52 -25.79 -0.46
CA VAL A 743 1.31 -25.07 -0.92
C VAL A 743 0.92 -25.49 -2.34
N SER A 744 1.87 -25.59 -3.27
CA SER A 744 1.59 -26.00 -4.66
C SER A 744 0.89 -27.37 -4.76
N LEU A 745 1.16 -28.27 -3.81
CA LEU A 745 0.55 -29.60 -3.77
C LEU A 745 -0.79 -29.59 -3.03
N VAL A 746 -0.81 -28.97 -1.85
CA VAL A 746 -1.90 -29.05 -0.88
C VAL A 746 -3.06 -28.11 -1.24
N LEU A 747 -2.79 -26.85 -1.56
CA LEU A 747 -3.85 -25.86 -1.77
C LEU A 747 -4.80 -26.22 -2.92
N PRO A 748 -4.34 -26.64 -4.11
CA PRO A 748 -5.24 -27.10 -5.18
C PRO A 748 -6.07 -28.33 -4.78
N ALA A 749 -5.50 -29.24 -4.00
CA ALA A 749 -6.21 -30.43 -3.51
C ALA A 749 -7.29 -30.05 -2.48
N LEU A 750 -7.01 -29.08 -1.61
CA LEU A 750 -7.98 -28.51 -0.67
C LEU A 750 -9.13 -27.85 -1.43
N ILE A 751 -8.86 -26.95 -2.38
CA ILE A 751 -9.91 -26.27 -3.17
C ILE A 751 -10.80 -27.30 -3.89
N LYS A 752 -10.17 -28.33 -4.49
CA LYS A 752 -10.90 -29.45 -5.10
C LYS A 752 -11.87 -30.11 -4.12
N SER A 753 -11.48 -30.31 -2.86
CA SER A 753 -12.36 -30.96 -1.86
C SER A 753 -13.65 -30.19 -1.58
N PHE A 754 -13.61 -28.85 -1.56
CA PHE A 754 -14.79 -28.00 -1.42
C PHE A 754 -15.71 -28.13 -2.66
N LEU A 755 -15.13 -28.04 -3.86
CA LEU A 755 -15.90 -28.14 -5.11
C LEU A 755 -16.48 -29.53 -5.36
N VAL A 756 -15.78 -30.61 -4.97
CA VAL A 756 -16.33 -31.97 -5.06
C VAL A 756 -17.52 -32.14 -4.11
N THR A 757 -17.49 -31.50 -2.93
CA THR A 757 -18.61 -31.54 -1.98
C THR A 757 -19.86 -30.88 -2.55
N SER A 758 -19.73 -29.78 -3.31
CA SER A 758 -20.84 -29.16 -4.04
C SER A 758 -21.11 -29.77 -5.42
N ARG A 759 -20.40 -30.84 -5.79
CA ARG A 759 -20.43 -31.46 -7.12
C ARG A 759 -20.11 -30.49 -8.27
N SER A 760 -19.27 -29.50 -8.03
CA SER A 760 -18.94 -28.41 -8.98
C SER A 760 -17.50 -28.46 -9.47
N TYR A 761 -16.80 -29.58 -9.24
CA TYR A 761 -15.46 -29.81 -9.80
C TYR A 761 -15.55 -30.36 -11.24
N GLU A 762 -16.27 -29.64 -12.08
CA GLU A 762 -16.63 -30.01 -13.45
C GLU A 762 -16.26 -28.87 -14.42
N GLY A 763 -16.32 -29.14 -15.73
CA GLY A 763 -16.00 -28.14 -16.76
C GLY A 763 -14.53 -27.69 -16.71
N LEU A 764 -14.28 -26.39 -16.56
CA LEU A 764 -12.92 -25.83 -16.52
C LEU A 764 -12.21 -26.07 -15.17
N ALA A 765 -12.95 -26.29 -14.07
CA ALA A 765 -12.39 -26.37 -12.72
C ALA A 765 -11.27 -27.42 -12.55
N PRO A 766 -11.38 -28.66 -13.10
CA PRO A 766 -10.29 -29.63 -13.04
C PRO A 766 -9.00 -29.16 -13.72
N THR A 767 -9.11 -28.57 -14.90
CA THR A 767 -7.95 -28.09 -15.65
C THR A 767 -7.30 -26.90 -14.97
N TRP A 768 -8.12 -25.92 -14.60
CA TRP A 768 -7.63 -24.67 -14.03
C TRP A 768 -7.01 -24.86 -12.64
N ILE A 769 -7.71 -25.54 -11.74
CA ILE A 769 -7.22 -25.74 -10.36
C ILE A 769 -6.14 -26.82 -10.34
N GLY A 770 -6.35 -27.94 -11.05
CA GLY A 770 -5.48 -29.11 -10.97
C GLY A 770 -4.14 -28.96 -11.68
N TYR A 771 -4.09 -28.20 -12.78
CA TYR A 771 -2.86 -28.03 -13.58
C TYR A 771 -2.38 -26.59 -13.63
N VAL A 772 -3.24 -25.62 -13.96
CA VAL A 772 -2.81 -24.23 -14.19
C VAL A 772 -2.39 -23.57 -12.88
N ILE A 773 -3.26 -23.54 -11.87
CA ILE A 773 -2.96 -22.95 -10.56
C ILE A 773 -1.85 -23.73 -9.85
N ARG A 774 -1.92 -25.07 -9.87
CA ARG A 774 -0.84 -25.91 -9.32
C ARG A 774 0.51 -25.60 -9.97
N GLY A 775 0.55 -25.53 -11.30
CA GLY A 775 1.76 -25.20 -12.06
C GLY A 775 2.26 -23.80 -11.76
N GLY A 776 1.37 -22.81 -11.70
CA GLY A 776 1.69 -21.43 -11.31
C GLY A 776 2.32 -21.36 -9.92
N LEU A 777 1.71 -22.01 -8.91
CA LEU A 777 2.25 -22.05 -7.54
C LEU A 777 3.61 -22.76 -7.47
N PHE A 778 3.80 -23.81 -8.26
CA PHE A 778 5.09 -24.49 -8.37
C PHE A 778 6.17 -23.61 -9.01
N LEU A 779 5.82 -22.86 -10.07
CA LEU A 779 6.72 -21.90 -10.69
C LEU A 779 7.08 -20.75 -9.74
N SER A 780 6.13 -20.27 -8.92
CA SER A 780 6.43 -19.34 -7.82
C SER A 780 7.38 -19.95 -6.78
N ALA A 781 7.23 -21.24 -6.45
CA ALA A 781 8.17 -21.92 -5.56
C ALA A 781 9.59 -21.97 -6.15
N LEU A 782 9.71 -22.27 -7.45
CA LEU A 782 10.99 -22.24 -8.16
C LEU A 782 11.61 -20.83 -8.18
N TYR A 783 10.80 -19.79 -8.35
CA TYR A 783 11.27 -18.40 -8.27
C TYR A 783 11.97 -18.13 -6.93
N TRP A 784 11.33 -18.47 -5.81
CA TRP A 784 11.91 -18.23 -4.49
C TRP A 784 13.16 -19.07 -4.21
N VAL A 785 13.30 -20.24 -4.84
CA VAL A 785 14.56 -21.01 -4.79
C VAL A 785 15.67 -20.30 -5.55
N ILE A 786 15.37 -19.76 -6.74
CA ILE A 786 16.34 -18.99 -7.54
C ILE A 786 16.77 -17.73 -6.80
N ASP A 787 15.81 -17.02 -6.19
CA ASP A 787 16.05 -15.83 -5.38
C ASP A 787 16.97 -16.14 -4.18
N ALA A 788 16.65 -17.17 -3.41
CA ALA A 788 17.49 -17.61 -2.28
C ALA A 788 18.87 -18.10 -2.74
N ALA A 789 18.97 -18.73 -3.91
CA ALA A 789 20.23 -19.16 -4.49
C ALA A 789 21.12 -17.99 -4.93
N ASP A 790 20.52 -16.93 -5.45
CA ASP A 790 21.22 -15.69 -5.81
C ASP A 790 21.72 -14.98 -4.55
N ASN A 791 20.84 -14.80 -3.56
CA ASN A 791 21.17 -14.14 -2.29
C ASN A 791 22.20 -14.92 -1.45
N GLY A 792 22.17 -16.25 -1.50
CA GLY A 792 23.10 -17.12 -0.78
C GLY A 792 24.36 -17.50 -1.56
N GLY A 793 24.53 -17.02 -2.81
CA GLY A 793 25.70 -17.33 -3.64
C GLY A 793 25.83 -18.81 -4.04
N TRP A 794 24.75 -19.60 -4.04
CA TRP A 794 24.82 -21.06 -4.25
C TRP A 794 25.30 -21.47 -5.65
N LEU A 795 25.18 -20.55 -6.61
CA LEU A 795 25.49 -20.75 -8.02
C LEU A 795 26.71 -19.94 -8.48
N GLU A 796 27.42 -19.30 -7.55
CA GLU A 796 28.67 -18.58 -7.87
C GLU A 796 29.68 -19.49 -8.56
N GLY A 797 30.28 -19.00 -9.65
CA GLY A 797 31.22 -19.75 -10.48
C GLY A 797 30.60 -20.80 -11.41
N ARG A 798 29.29 -21.08 -11.32
CA ARG A 798 28.58 -22.00 -12.25
C ARG A 798 27.78 -21.27 -13.32
N LEU A 799 27.25 -20.09 -13.00
CA LEU A 799 26.52 -19.23 -13.93
C LEU A 799 27.20 -17.86 -14.05
N PRO A 800 27.05 -17.17 -15.20
CA PRO A 800 27.43 -15.77 -15.33
C PRO A 800 26.74 -14.90 -14.27
N GLY A 801 27.42 -13.86 -13.79
CA GLY A 801 26.85 -12.90 -12.84
C GLY A 801 25.54 -12.30 -13.37
N GLY A 802 24.51 -12.24 -12.52
CA GLY A 802 23.18 -11.73 -12.86
C GLY A 802 22.27 -12.71 -13.62
N ALA A 803 22.76 -13.86 -14.09
CA ALA A 803 21.91 -14.85 -14.75
C ALA A 803 20.77 -15.40 -13.86
N PRO A 804 20.98 -15.72 -12.56
CA PRO A 804 19.90 -16.13 -11.67
C PRO A 804 18.79 -15.06 -11.59
N LYS A 805 19.17 -13.78 -11.44
CA LYS A 805 18.22 -12.66 -11.44
C LYS A 805 17.41 -12.60 -12.73
N THR A 806 18.05 -12.70 -13.90
CA THR A 806 17.36 -12.70 -15.21
C THR A 806 16.35 -13.84 -15.33
N ILE A 807 16.76 -15.06 -14.95
CA ILE A 807 15.86 -16.23 -14.98
C ILE A 807 14.68 -16.02 -14.04
N GLY A 808 14.94 -15.52 -12.82
CA GLY A 808 13.91 -15.21 -11.82
C GLY A 808 12.89 -14.21 -12.34
N VAL A 809 13.33 -13.10 -12.95
CA VAL A 809 12.42 -12.07 -13.48
C VAL A 809 11.51 -12.61 -14.58
N TYR A 810 12.05 -13.37 -15.55
CA TYR A 810 11.21 -13.96 -16.61
C TYR A 810 10.25 -15.03 -16.08
N LEU A 811 10.67 -15.81 -15.09
CA LEU A 811 9.81 -16.77 -14.41
C LEU A 811 8.66 -16.08 -13.68
N ALA A 812 8.95 -14.99 -12.96
CA ALA A 812 7.94 -14.17 -12.30
C ALA A 812 6.96 -13.54 -13.30
N GLN A 813 7.44 -12.98 -14.41
CA GLN A 813 6.60 -12.42 -15.47
C GLN A 813 5.66 -13.48 -16.08
N MET A 814 6.15 -14.69 -16.29
CA MET A 814 5.32 -15.80 -16.80
C MET A 814 4.19 -16.15 -15.82
N VAL A 815 4.47 -16.21 -14.51
CA VAL A 815 3.46 -16.49 -13.49
C VAL A 815 2.44 -15.35 -13.39
N LEU A 816 2.86 -14.08 -13.45
CA LEU A 816 1.94 -12.94 -13.47
C LEU A 816 1.07 -12.91 -14.73
N ALA A 817 1.63 -13.24 -15.89
CA ALA A 817 0.87 -13.39 -17.13
C ALA A 817 -0.16 -14.53 -17.01
N LEU A 818 0.22 -15.64 -16.38
CA LEU A 818 -0.69 -16.76 -16.10
C LEU A 818 -1.85 -16.33 -15.18
N ALA A 819 -1.54 -15.60 -14.10
CA ALA A 819 -2.52 -15.12 -13.13
C ALA A 819 -3.48 -14.09 -13.74
N PHE A 820 -2.96 -13.02 -14.32
CA PHE A 820 -3.77 -11.84 -14.67
C PHE A 820 -4.20 -11.79 -16.14
N ILE A 821 -3.42 -12.32 -17.08
CA ILE A 821 -3.80 -12.35 -18.50
C ILE A 821 -4.58 -13.62 -18.78
N ALA A 822 -3.94 -14.78 -18.70
CA ALA A 822 -4.58 -16.05 -18.99
C ALA A 822 -5.75 -16.32 -18.03
N GLY A 823 -5.58 -16.00 -16.74
CA GLY A 823 -6.63 -16.16 -15.75
C GLY A 823 -7.85 -15.28 -15.96
N SER A 824 -7.67 -14.00 -16.28
CA SER A 824 -8.80 -13.12 -16.58
C SER A 824 -9.50 -13.54 -17.87
N THR A 825 -8.75 -13.93 -18.91
CA THR A 825 -9.33 -14.45 -20.15
C THR A 825 -10.13 -15.73 -19.89
N ALA A 826 -9.56 -16.69 -19.16
CA ALA A 826 -10.25 -17.91 -18.78
C ALA A 826 -11.52 -17.58 -17.97
N PHE A 827 -11.44 -16.68 -16.99
CA PHE A 827 -12.60 -16.29 -16.20
C PHE A 827 -13.70 -15.59 -17.00
N VAL A 828 -13.35 -14.79 -18.00
CA VAL A 828 -14.36 -14.09 -18.83
C VAL A 828 -15.05 -15.06 -19.78
N TRP A 829 -14.31 -15.97 -20.41
CA TRP A 829 -14.81 -16.78 -21.53
C TRP A 829 -15.17 -18.22 -21.17
N ALA A 830 -14.79 -18.72 -20.00
CA ALA A 830 -15.05 -20.11 -19.63
C ALA A 830 -16.54 -20.37 -19.38
N PRO A 831 -17.04 -21.57 -19.78
CA PRO A 831 -18.36 -22.02 -19.43
C PRO A 831 -18.48 -22.29 -17.92
N PRO A 832 -19.70 -22.35 -17.37
CA PRO A 832 -19.95 -22.70 -15.98
C PRO A 832 -19.36 -24.07 -15.60
N SER A 833 -19.00 -24.24 -14.33
CA SER A 833 -18.41 -25.48 -13.80
C SER A 833 -19.48 -26.56 -13.55
N VAL A 834 -20.12 -27.01 -14.64
CA VAL A 834 -21.20 -28.01 -14.64
C VAL A 834 -20.95 -29.08 -15.70
N SER A 835 -21.53 -30.27 -15.51
CA SER A 835 -21.56 -31.33 -16.52
C SER A 835 -22.97 -31.90 -16.69
N ILE A 836 -23.31 -32.32 -17.92
CA ILE A 836 -24.63 -32.83 -18.28
C ILE A 836 -24.51 -34.34 -18.52
N LEU A 837 -25.26 -35.13 -17.76
CA LEU A 837 -25.36 -36.58 -17.93
C LEU A 837 -26.75 -36.96 -18.43
N GLN A 838 -26.82 -37.89 -19.39
CA GLN A 838 -28.07 -38.46 -19.87
C GLN A 838 -28.20 -39.89 -19.33
N SER A 839 -29.33 -40.21 -18.69
CA SER A 839 -29.63 -41.54 -18.16
C SER A 839 -31.06 -41.97 -18.52
N ALA A 840 -31.33 -43.29 -18.56
CA ALA A 840 -32.68 -43.80 -18.79
C ALA A 840 -33.44 -43.87 -17.46
N GLY A 841 -34.51 -43.08 -17.31
CA GLY A 841 -35.37 -43.07 -16.13
C GLY A 841 -36.34 -44.27 -16.08
N ALA A 842 -37.02 -44.43 -14.94
CA ALA A 842 -38.06 -45.44 -14.77
C ALA A 842 -39.15 -45.26 -15.85
N GLY A 843 -39.32 -46.26 -16.72
CA GLY A 843 -40.24 -46.23 -17.87
C GLY A 843 -39.62 -45.85 -19.22
N GLY A 844 -38.28 -45.79 -19.33
CA GLY A 844 -37.59 -45.60 -20.61
C GLY A 844 -37.56 -44.14 -21.12
N ARG A 845 -37.95 -43.18 -20.28
CA ARG A 845 -37.84 -41.75 -20.60
C ARG A 845 -36.40 -41.26 -20.37
N PRO A 846 -35.81 -40.49 -21.29
CA PRO A 846 -34.50 -39.89 -21.07
C PRO A 846 -34.57 -38.88 -19.92
N VAL A 847 -33.70 -39.04 -18.92
CA VAL A 847 -33.51 -38.13 -17.79
C VAL A 847 -32.18 -37.42 -17.96
N VAL A 848 -32.21 -36.09 -17.94
CA VAL A 848 -31.02 -35.24 -18.02
C VAL A 848 -30.67 -34.77 -16.61
N THR A 849 -29.46 -35.09 -16.14
CA THR A 849 -28.96 -34.67 -14.83
C THR A 849 -27.85 -33.65 -15.03
N ILE A 850 -27.99 -32.47 -14.40
CA ILE A 850 -26.97 -31.42 -14.42
C ILE A 850 -26.18 -31.48 -13.11
N ILE A 851 -24.93 -31.91 -13.20
CA ILE A 851 -24.00 -31.95 -12.08
C ILE A 851 -23.43 -30.54 -11.86
N GLY A 852 -23.36 -30.10 -10.62
CA GLY A 852 -22.82 -28.79 -10.23
C GLY A 852 -23.83 -27.63 -10.23
N TYR A 853 -25.10 -27.90 -10.56
CA TYR A 853 -26.17 -26.90 -10.64
C TYR A 853 -26.27 -26.03 -9.38
N GLY A 854 -26.30 -26.65 -8.19
CA GLY A 854 -26.50 -25.96 -6.92
C GLY A 854 -25.35 -25.06 -6.45
N ASN A 855 -24.24 -24.98 -7.17
CA ASN A 855 -23.16 -24.02 -6.91
C ASN A 855 -22.60 -23.45 -8.23
N ALA A 856 -23.44 -23.36 -9.26
CA ALA A 856 -23.00 -22.89 -10.58
C ALA A 856 -22.46 -21.46 -10.54
N ILE A 857 -23.07 -20.58 -9.71
CA ILE A 857 -22.63 -19.19 -9.58
C ILE A 857 -21.32 -19.08 -8.80
N GLY A 858 -21.26 -19.67 -7.61
CA GLY A 858 -20.13 -19.57 -6.70
C GLY A 858 -18.89 -20.32 -7.19
N ALA A 859 -19.05 -21.53 -7.74
CA ALA A 859 -17.91 -22.32 -8.23
C ALA A 859 -17.19 -21.65 -9.40
N ARG A 860 -17.94 -20.99 -10.29
CA ARG A 860 -17.35 -20.19 -11.39
C ARG A 860 -16.70 -18.93 -10.84
N TYR A 861 -17.38 -18.19 -9.94
CA TYR A 861 -16.87 -16.96 -9.36
C TYR A 861 -15.55 -17.18 -8.61
N LEU A 862 -15.38 -18.32 -7.92
CA LEU A 862 -14.18 -18.70 -7.18
C LEU A 862 -12.87 -18.64 -8.01
N LEU A 863 -12.95 -18.81 -9.33
CA LEU A 863 -11.77 -18.75 -10.19
C LEU A 863 -11.12 -17.36 -10.21
N LEU A 864 -11.90 -16.28 -9.99
CA LEU A 864 -11.39 -14.91 -9.96
C LEU A 864 -10.45 -14.65 -8.76
N PRO A 865 -10.89 -14.80 -7.49
CA PRO A 865 -10.00 -14.59 -6.34
C PRO A 865 -8.85 -15.61 -6.32
N LEU A 866 -9.00 -16.79 -6.93
CA LEU A 866 -7.92 -17.77 -7.08
C LEU A 866 -6.81 -17.29 -8.03
N ASN A 867 -7.15 -16.60 -9.12
CA ASN A 867 -6.17 -16.00 -10.02
C ASN A 867 -5.40 -14.86 -9.34
N ILE A 868 -6.09 -14.04 -8.57
CA ILE A 868 -5.48 -12.95 -7.79
C ILE A 868 -4.52 -13.51 -6.73
N LEU A 869 -4.94 -14.58 -6.04
CA LEU A 869 -4.10 -15.30 -5.08
C LEU A 869 -2.78 -15.75 -5.72
N LEU A 870 -2.79 -16.30 -6.94
CA LEU A 870 -1.57 -16.73 -7.62
C LEU A 870 -0.58 -15.57 -7.83
N GLY A 871 -1.07 -14.41 -8.25
CA GLY A 871 -0.25 -13.21 -8.42
C GLY A 871 0.32 -12.71 -7.09
N CYS A 872 -0.52 -12.54 -6.07
CA CYS A 872 -0.08 -12.11 -4.73
C CYS A 872 0.85 -13.13 -4.06
N PHE A 873 0.67 -14.43 -4.30
CA PHE A 873 1.51 -15.50 -3.77
C PHE A 873 2.94 -15.42 -4.31
N LEU A 874 3.11 -15.17 -5.62
CA LEU A 874 4.43 -14.93 -6.20
C LEU A 874 5.10 -13.71 -5.59
N LEU A 875 4.34 -12.61 -5.43
CA LEU A 875 4.85 -11.34 -4.95
C LEU A 875 5.12 -11.32 -3.43
N SER A 876 4.75 -12.36 -2.70
CA SER A 876 4.97 -12.51 -1.27
C SER A 876 6.11 -13.49 -0.99
N LYS A 877 6.99 -13.17 -0.04
CA LYS A 877 8.06 -14.10 0.40
C LYS A 877 7.46 -15.44 0.87
N PRO A 878 8.23 -16.54 0.90
CA PRO A 878 7.73 -17.89 1.17
C PRO A 878 6.78 -18.02 2.38
N MET A 879 7.11 -17.37 3.50
CA MET A 879 6.23 -17.30 4.68
C MET A 879 4.91 -16.58 4.39
N GLY A 880 4.96 -15.44 3.70
CA GLY A 880 3.78 -14.70 3.26
C GLY A 880 2.92 -15.47 2.26
N GLY A 881 3.53 -16.16 1.30
CA GLY A 881 2.82 -17.06 0.39
C GLY A 881 2.09 -18.19 1.14
N GLY A 882 2.74 -18.78 2.14
CA GLY A 882 2.11 -19.73 3.06
C GLY A 882 0.92 -19.13 3.82
N ALA A 883 1.07 -17.90 4.34
CA ALA A 883 -0.01 -17.19 5.02
C ALA A 883 -1.20 -16.93 4.08
N LEU A 884 -0.97 -16.47 2.85
CA LEU A 884 -2.03 -16.26 1.87
C LEU A 884 -2.77 -17.57 1.50
N ALA A 885 -2.07 -18.70 1.46
CA ALA A 885 -2.71 -20.01 1.26
C ALA A 885 -3.62 -20.41 2.43
N LEU A 886 -3.19 -20.15 3.67
CA LEU A 886 -4.01 -20.34 4.87
C LEU A 886 -5.22 -19.41 4.88
N MET A 887 -5.05 -18.15 4.45
CA MET A 887 -6.13 -17.18 4.29
C MET A 887 -7.18 -17.69 3.32
N PHE A 888 -6.75 -18.16 2.14
CA PHE A 888 -7.69 -18.65 1.13
C PHE A 888 -8.46 -19.88 1.62
N TRP A 889 -7.81 -20.76 2.39
CA TRP A 889 -8.50 -21.85 3.08
C TRP A 889 -9.52 -21.29 4.09
N GLN A 890 -9.16 -20.30 4.91
CA GLN A 890 -10.10 -19.66 5.83
C GLN A 890 -11.30 -19.02 5.12
N ILE A 891 -11.11 -18.38 3.96
CA ILE A 891 -12.19 -17.81 3.15
C ILE A 891 -13.18 -18.90 2.71
N LEU A 892 -12.69 -20.04 2.24
CA LEU A 892 -13.56 -21.16 1.85
C LEU A 892 -14.30 -21.76 3.06
N THR A 893 -13.62 -21.87 4.21
CA THR A 893 -14.31 -22.30 5.44
C THR A 893 -15.34 -21.28 5.92
N LEU A 894 -15.10 -19.98 5.75
CA LEU A 894 -16.07 -18.93 6.06
C LEU A 894 -17.30 -19.06 5.16
N ALA A 895 -17.13 -19.26 3.85
CA ALA A 895 -18.24 -19.47 2.92
C ALA A 895 -19.10 -20.68 3.31
N GLU A 896 -18.48 -21.80 3.70
CA GLU A 896 -19.19 -22.99 4.23
C GLU A 896 -19.90 -22.70 5.56
N LEU A 897 -19.27 -21.98 6.49
CA LEU A 897 -19.89 -21.64 7.78
C LEU A 897 -21.10 -20.72 7.62
N LEU A 898 -21.04 -19.76 6.69
CA LEU A 898 -22.17 -18.89 6.38
C LEU A 898 -23.30 -19.63 5.68
N ASP A 899 -23.00 -20.60 4.80
CA ASP A 899 -24.00 -21.48 4.18
C ASP A 899 -24.71 -22.35 5.24
N LEU A 900 -23.95 -23.06 6.08
CA LEU A 900 -24.47 -23.99 7.07
C LEU A 900 -25.28 -23.33 8.20
N ASN A 901 -25.05 -22.05 8.49
CA ASN A 901 -25.79 -21.29 9.50
C ASN A 901 -26.84 -20.34 8.90
N GLU A 902 -27.08 -20.39 7.57
CA GLU A 902 -28.02 -19.51 6.86
C GLU A 902 -27.69 -18.01 7.01
N LEU A 903 -26.40 -17.67 7.00
CA LEU A 903 -25.87 -16.32 7.22
C LEU A 903 -25.29 -15.66 5.95
N LYS A 904 -25.52 -16.22 4.76
CA LYS A 904 -24.90 -15.74 3.50
C LYS A 904 -25.11 -14.26 3.21
N THR A 905 -26.24 -13.72 3.64
CA THR A 905 -26.61 -12.33 3.42
C THR A 905 -26.31 -11.44 4.63
N SER A 906 -25.93 -12.03 5.78
CA SER A 906 -25.67 -11.37 7.06
C SER A 906 -24.41 -10.49 7.01
N PRO A 907 -24.38 -9.33 7.70
CA PRO A 907 -23.20 -8.46 7.72
C PRO A 907 -21.96 -9.10 8.35
N ILE A 908 -22.12 -10.15 9.17
CA ILE A 908 -20.96 -10.81 9.80
C ILE A 908 -20.00 -11.43 8.78
N GLY A 909 -20.49 -11.91 7.64
CA GLY A 909 -19.65 -12.51 6.61
C GLY A 909 -18.65 -11.51 6.03
N PRO A 910 -19.11 -10.40 5.43
CA PRO A 910 -18.24 -9.33 4.96
C PRO A 910 -17.31 -8.76 6.04
N VAL A 911 -17.79 -8.57 7.28
CA VAL A 911 -16.95 -8.08 8.39
C VAL A 911 -15.83 -9.07 8.74
N MET A 912 -16.13 -10.38 8.82
CA MET A 912 -15.10 -11.39 9.07
C MET A 912 -14.09 -11.45 7.92
N LEU A 913 -14.53 -11.26 6.68
CA LEU A 913 -13.63 -11.21 5.53
C LEU A 913 -12.71 -9.98 5.58
N ALA A 914 -13.20 -8.83 6.05
CA ALA A 914 -12.38 -7.65 6.30
C ALA A 914 -11.37 -7.88 7.44
N ILE A 915 -11.79 -8.50 8.54
CA ILE A 915 -10.90 -8.91 9.65
C ILE A 915 -9.81 -9.86 9.16
N LEU A 916 -10.13 -10.83 8.30
CA LEU A 916 -9.12 -11.70 7.69
C LEU A 916 -8.15 -10.88 6.83
N GLY A 917 -8.63 -9.95 6.00
CA GLY A 917 -7.78 -9.05 5.21
C GLY A 917 -6.75 -8.31 6.07
N ASN A 918 -7.20 -7.66 7.14
CA ASN A 918 -6.31 -6.95 8.06
C ASN A 918 -5.41 -7.88 8.86
N PHE A 919 -5.88 -9.07 9.26
CA PHE A 919 -5.05 -10.01 9.99
C PHE A 919 -3.90 -10.51 9.11
N TYR A 920 -4.20 -10.88 7.87
CA TYR A 920 -3.21 -11.42 6.95
C TYR A 920 -2.23 -10.39 6.42
N TYR A 921 -2.57 -9.10 6.40
CA TYR A 921 -1.60 -8.03 6.19
C TYR A 921 -0.38 -8.16 7.13
N PHE A 922 -0.62 -8.38 8.43
CA PHE A 922 0.47 -8.61 9.37
C PHE A 922 1.18 -9.95 9.15
N LYS A 923 0.45 -10.98 8.68
CA LYS A 923 1.01 -12.33 8.47
C LYS A 923 1.77 -12.48 7.15
N THR A 924 1.61 -11.53 6.24
CA THR A 924 2.43 -11.37 5.03
C THR A 924 3.67 -10.52 5.24
N GLY A 925 3.99 -10.15 6.49
CA GLY A 925 5.24 -9.47 6.84
C GLY A 925 5.18 -7.95 6.72
N HIS A 926 4.00 -7.34 6.89
CA HIS A 926 3.80 -5.90 6.85
C HIS A 926 3.42 -5.36 8.23
N GLN A 927 3.67 -4.07 8.45
CA GLN A 927 3.33 -3.35 9.68
C GLN A 927 2.77 -1.96 9.35
N ALA A 928 2.01 -1.37 10.27
CA ALA A 928 1.49 -0.01 10.07
C ALA A 928 2.57 1.06 10.30
N VAL A 929 3.69 0.97 9.57
CA VAL A 929 4.86 1.88 9.55
C VAL A 929 5.49 1.88 8.15
N LEU A 930 6.02 3.03 7.71
CA LEU A 930 6.56 3.20 6.36
C LEU A 930 7.77 2.30 6.07
N SER A 931 8.62 2.06 7.06
CA SER A 931 9.79 1.19 6.95
C SER A 931 9.45 -0.28 6.67
N SER A 932 8.20 -0.72 6.90
CA SER A 932 7.82 -2.12 6.64
C SER A 932 7.37 -2.40 5.20
N ILE A 933 7.39 -1.39 4.33
CA ILE A 933 7.04 -1.56 2.92
C ILE A 933 8.16 -2.37 2.24
N GLN A 934 7.81 -3.52 1.69
CA GLN A 934 8.74 -4.43 1.02
C GLN A 934 9.04 -3.94 -0.40
N TRP A 935 9.92 -2.94 -0.53
CA TRP A 935 10.28 -2.32 -1.81
C TRP A 935 10.97 -3.28 -2.78
N ASP A 936 11.66 -4.30 -2.26
CA ASP A 936 12.27 -5.39 -3.04
C ASP A 936 11.25 -6.13 -3.92
N SER A 937 9.98 -6.17 -3.52
CA SER A 937 8.88 -6.78 -4.29
C SER A 937 8.71 -6.19 -5.70
N ALA A 938 9.04 -4.91 -5.90
CA ALA A 938 9.01 -4.24 -7.21
C ALA A 938 9.90 -4.94 -8.23
N PHE A 939 11.02 -5.51 -7.78
CA PHE A 939 12.05 -6.14 -8.60
C PHE A 939 11.84 -7.64 -8.77
N ILE A 940 10.71 -8.18 -8.30
CA ILE A 940 10.34 -9.58 -8.56
C ILE A 940 10.10 -9.77 -10.07
N PRO A 941 9.20 -8.99 -10.74
CA PRO A 941 8.99 -9.09 -12.18
C PRO A 941 9.69 -8.01 -13.01
N LEU A 942 10.42 -7.06 -12.39
CA LEU A 942 11.04 -5.93 -13.08
C LEU A 942 12.55 -5.86 -12.83
N PHE A 943 13.30 -5.39 -13.83
CA PHE A 943 14.73 -5.11 -13.72
C PHE A 943 15.03 -3.69 -13.23
N SER A 944 14.08 -2.77 -13.39
CA SER A 944 14.22 -1.36 -13.04
C SER A 944 12.84 -0.80 -12.71
N ILE A 945 12.78 0.37 -12.08
CA ILE A 945 11.50 1.06 -11.83
C ILE A 945 10.84 1.42 -13.17
N ARG A 946 9.55 1.06 -13.31
CA ARG A 946 8.73 1.40 -14.47
C ARG A 946 7.32 1.77 -14.04
N TYR A 947 6.92 3.00 -14.29
CA TYR A 947 5.53 3.43 -14.07
C TYR A 947 4.63 2.96 -15.23
N PRO A 948 3.40 2.49 -14.96
CA PRO A 948 2.75 2.35 -13.64
C PRO A 948 3.00 1.00 -12.93
N TRP A 949 3.82 0.11 -13.51
CA TRP A 949 3.98 -1.28 -13.05
C TRP A 949 4.60 -1.42 -11.66
N THR A 950 5.64 -0.64 -11.35
CA THR A 950 6.33 -0.71 -10.06
C THR A 950 5.39 -0.45 -8.88
N PRO A 951 4.65 0.67 -8.81
CA PRO A 951 3.67 0.89 -7.75
C PRO A 951 2.60 -0.21 -7.68
N LEU A 952 2.11 -0.70 -8.82
CA LEU A 952 1.09 -1.76 -8.84
C LEU A 952 1.60 -3.06 -8.21
N VAL A 953 2.85 -3.44 -8.47
CA VAL A 953 3.47 -4.63 -7.87
C VAL A 953 3.62 -4.46 -6.35
N VAL A 954 4.10 -3.31 -5.89
CA VAL A 954 4.24 -3.01 -4.45
C VAL A 954 2.87 -3.01 -3.76
N ILE A 955 1.83 -2.47 -4.40
CA ILE A 955 0.43 -2.51 -3.89
C ILE A 955 -0.08 -3.95 -3.78
N LEU A 956 0.17 -4.79 -4.79
CA LEU A 956 -0.23 -6.20 -4.79
C LEU A 956 0.50 -7.04 -3.75
N ASN A 957 1.74 -6.69 -3.40
CA ASN A 957 2.47 -7.27 -2.25
C ASN A 957 1.91 -6.73 -0.92
N SER A 958 1.85 -5.40 -0.77
CA SER A 958 1.53 -4.73 0.49
C SER A 958 0.12 -4.99 0.98
N PHE A 959 -0.85 -5.08 0.07
CA PHE A 959 -2.27 -5.26 0.40
C PHE A 959 -2.83 -6.60 -0.09
N ALA A 960 -1.96 -7.60 -0.28
CA ALA A 960 -2.34 -8.91 -0.80
C ALA A 960 -3.57 -9.51 -0.10
N GLY A 961 -3.55 -9.53 1.25
CA GLY A 961 -4.63 -10.06 2.06
C GLY A 961 -5.95 -9.30 1.84
N GLN A 962 -5.92 -7.96 1.95
CA GLN A 962 -7.12 -7.15 1.77
C GLN A 962 -7.68 -7.21 0.33
N ILE A 963 -6.82 -7.26 -0.69
CA ILE A 963 -7.22 -7.38 -2.11
C ILE A 963 -7.91 -8.73 -2.36
N ILE A 964 -7.35 -9.83 -1.86
CA ILE A 964 -7.96 -11.16 -1.98
C ILE A 964 -9.30 -11.19 -1.22
N ALA A 965 -9.38 -10.57 -0.05
CA ALA A 965 -10.62 -10.42 0.70
C ALA A 965 -11.68 -9.64 -0.10
N ALA A 966 -11.35 -8.48 -0.67
CA ALA A 966 -12.27 -7.68 -1.48
C ALA A 966 -12.78 -8.44 -2.72
N ALA A 967 -11.90 -9.17 -3.41
CA ALA A 967 -12.27 -10.01 -4.54
C ALA A 967 -13.15 -11.21 -4.14
N SER A 968 -13.11 -11.62 -2.87
CA SER A 968 -13.89 -12.75 -2.34
C SER A 968 -15.23 -12.35 -1.74
N VAL A 969 -15.56 -11.05 -1.62
CA VAL A 969 -16.82 -10.61 -0.98
C VAL A 969 -18.05 -11.22 -1.66
N PRO A 970 -18.22 -11.17 -2.99
CA PRO A 970 -19.38 -11.80 -3.63
C PRO A 970 -19.39 -13.32 -3.48
N LEU A 971 -18.24 -13.97 -3.30
CA LEU A 971 -18.20 -15.42 -3.08
C LEU A 971 -19.05 -15.82 -1.87
N LEU A 972 -19.10 -15.01 -0.81
CA LEU A 972 -19.84 -15.33 0.42
C LEU A 972 -21.35 -15.47 0.18
N SER A 973 -21.93 -14.63 -0.69
CA SER A 973 -23.36 -14.68 -1.01
C SER A 973 -23.67 -15.62 -2.17
N LEU A 974 -22.69 -15.89 -3.05
CA LEU A 974 -22.86 -16.74 -4.24
C LEU A 974 -22.46 -18.21 -4.02
N TRP A 975 -21.87 -18.54 -2.86
CA TRP A 975 -21.49 -19.90 -2.53
C TRP A 975 -22.70 -20.82 -2.42
N LYS A 976 -22.68 -21.95 -3.12
CA LYS A 976 -23.79 -22.91 -3.21
C LYS A 976 -25.12 -22.27 -3.61
N VAL A 977 -25.05 -21.44 -4.65
CA VAL A 977 -26.20 -20.81 -5.29
C VAL A 977 -26.33 -21.27 -6.75
N GLY A 978 -27.55 -21.63 -7.13
CA GLY A 978 -27.94 -22.03 -8.47
C GLY A 978 -28.01 -20.88 -9.47
N PRO A 979 -27.97 -21.15 -10.79
CA PRO A 979 -27.79 -20.15 -11.84
C PRO A 979 -28.99 -19.20 -12.05
N LYS A 980 -30.14 -19.48 -11.43
CA LYS A 980 -31.39 -18.71 -11.58
C LYS A 980 -31.73 -17.81 -10.39
N GLN A 981 -30.81 -17.65 -9.44
CA GLN A 981 -31.00 -16.77 -8.29
C GLN A 981 -31.30 -15.32 -8.73
N LYS A 982 -32.42 -14.78 -8.28
CA LYS A 982 -32.79 -13.37 -8.45
C LYS A 982 -32.02 -12.47 -7.46
N GLY A 983 -31.78 -11.22 -7.83
CA GLY A 983 -31.17 -10.22 -6.92
C GLY A 983 -29.69 -10.45 -6.59
N VAL A 984 -28.96 -11.18 -7.44
CA VAL A 984 -27.51 -11.46 -7.28
C VAL A 984 -26.69 -10.17 -7.22
N LEU A 985 -27.03 -9.18 -8.05
CA LEU A 985 -26.31 -7.91 -8.09
C LEU A 985 -26.46 -7.15 -6.77
N GLU A 986 -27.69 -6.93 -6.32
CA GLU A 986 -28.02 -6.17 -5.11
C GLU A 986 -27.46 -6.84 -3.86
N THR A 987 -27.59 -8.17 -3.77
CA THR A 987 -27.06 -8.94 -2.65
C THR A 987 -25.54 -8.84 -2.57
N ALA A 988 -24.85 -8.97 -3.72
CA ALA A 988 -23.39 -8.84 -3.75
C ALA A 988 -22.95 -7.40 -3.46
N THR A 989 -23.59 -6.38 -4.05
CA THR A 989 -23.21 -4.97 -3.82
C THR A 989 -23.48 -4.52 -2.40
N ARG A 990 -24.52 -5.05 -1.73
CA ARG A 990 -24.76 -4.82 -0.30
C ARG A 990 -23.67 -5.45 0.56
N GLY A 991 -23.25 -6.68 0.24
CA GLY A 991 -22.12 -7.34 0.92
C GLY A 991 -20.82 -6.55 0.77
N ILE A 992 -20.55 -6.04 -0.44
CA ILE A 992 -19.44 -5.11 -0.71
C ILE A 992 -19.60 -3.83 0.13
N GLY A 993 -20.81 -3.28 0.21
CA GLY A 993 -21.18 -2.17 1.09
C GLY A 993 -20.68 -2.38 2.52
N VAL A 994 -21.10 -3.48 3.16
CA VAL A 994 -20.69 -3.83 4.53
C VAL A 994 -19.17 -4.02 4.66
N PHE A 995 -18.53 -4.65 3.66
CA PHE A 995 -17.07 -4.82 3.65
C PHE A 995 -16.34 -3.47 3.62
N ILE A 996 -16.75 -2.54 2.76
CA ILE A 996 -16.15 -1.21 2.66
C ILE A 996 -16.50 -0.35 3.88
N VAL A 997 -17.69 -0.48 4.48
CA VAL A 997 -18.05 0.17 5.75
C VAL A 997 -17.02 -0.14 6.82
N TYR A 998 -16.57 -1.39 6.96
CA TYR A 998 -15.58 -1.77 7.97
C TYR A 998 -14.28 -0.94 7.83
N TYR A 999 -13.71 -0.89 6.62
CA TYR A 999 -12.50 -0.10 6.35
C TYR A 999 -12.74 1.41 6.42
N ALA A 1000 -13.92 1.89 6.04
CA ALA A 1000 -14.30 3.29 6.17
C ALA A 1000 -14.43 3.72 7.64
N VAL A 1001 -14.97 2.86 8.51
CA VAL A 1001 -14.99 3.12 9.97
C VAL A 1001 -13.56 3.15 10.52
N GLU A 1002 -12.68 2.24 10.10
CA GLU A 1002 -11.27 2.29 10.50
C GLU A 1002 -10.58 3.57 10.03
N ALA A 1003 -10.77 3.96 8.76
CA ALA A 1003 -10.19 5.18 8.21
C ALA A 1003 -10.70 6.42 8.96
N LEU A 1004 -12.01 6.53 9.21
CA LEU A 1004 -12.59 7.63 9.98
C LEU A 1004 -12.08 7.66 11.42
N ALA A 1005 -12.00 6.49 12.07
CA ALA A 1005 -11.53 6.40 13.46
C ALA A 1005 -10.06 6.78 13.56
N THR A 1006 -9.19 6.23 12.73
CA THR A 1006 -7.76 6.55 12.72
C THR A 1006 -7.50 8.00 12.33
N MET A 1007 -8.26 8.55 11.38
CA MET A 1007 -8.27 9.98 11.05
C MET A 1007 -8.65 10.84 12.27
N SER A 1008 -9.74 10.47 12.96
CA SER A 1008 -10.21 11.19 14.15
C SER A 1008 -9.20 11.10 15.30
N TRP A 1009 -8.63 9.92 15.57
CA TRP A 1009 -7.65 9.71 16.62
C TRP A 1009 -6.31 10.37 16.32
N ALA A 1010 -5.80 10.28 15.09
CA ALA A 1010 -4.60 11.00 14.67
C ALA A 1010 -4.81 12.52 14.80
N GLY A 1011 -5.99 13.02 14.43
CA GLY A 1011 -6.33 14.42 14.61
C GLY A 1011 -6.47 14.84 16.08
N TRP A 1012 -7.05 14.00 16.92
CA TRP A 1012 -7.18 14.24 18.36
C TRP A 1012 -5.82 14.21 19.07
N LEU A 1013 -5.02 13.18 18.77
CA LEU A 1013 -3.69 12.90 19.33
C LEU A 1013 -2.57 13.59 18.56
N ARG A 1014 -2.87 14.61 17.76
CA ARG A 1014 -1.90 15.36 16.93
C ARG A 1014 -0.76 16.04 17.71
N ARG A 1015 -0.80 16.05 19.05
CA ARG A 1015 0.28 16.55 19.91
C ARG A 1015 0.88 15.46 20.81
N HIS A 1016 0.52 14.21 20.58
CA HIS A 1016 1.00 13.08 21.34
C HIS A 1016 2.41 12.69 20.87
N LEU A 1017 3.28 12.28 21.82
CA LEU A 1017 4.68 11.96 21.54
C LEU A 1017 4.86 10.87 20.46
N MET A 1018 3.94 9.92 20.40
CA MET A 1018 3.93 8.81 19.42
C MET A 1018 3.11 9.09 18.15
N LEU A 1019 2.83 10.35 17.81
CA LEU A 1019 2.05 10.68 16.61
C LEU A 1019 2.67 10.09 15.35
N TYR A 1020 3.96 10.32 15.12
CA TYR A 1020 4.63 9.93 13.88
C TYR A 1020 5.11 8.47 13.89
N ARG A 1021 5.42 7.89 15.06
CA ARG A 1021 5.67 6.44 15.24
C ARG A 1021 4.44 5.54 15.07
N VAL A 1022 3.26 5.97 15.55
CA VAL A 1022 2.10 5.07 15.70
C VAL A 1022 0.86 5.58 14.97
N PHE A 1023 0.36 6.77 15.30
CA PHE A 1023 -0.98 7.19 14.87
C PHE A 1023 -1.04 7.65 13.41
N SER A 1024 -0.06 8.44 12.96
CA SER A 1024 0.02 8.95 11.60
C SER A 1024 0.23 7.82 10.58
N PRO A 1025 1.21 6.91 10.75
CA PRO A 1025 1.36 5.77 9.85
C PRO A 1025 0.13 4.86 9.78
N ARG A 1026 -0.55 4.61 10.93
CA ARG A 1026 -1.78 3.79 10.93
C ARG A 1026 -2.94 4.48 10.21
N PHE A 1027 -3.07 5.80 10.33
CA PHE A 1027 -4.02 6.60 9.55
C PHE A 1027 -3.72 6.54 8.05
N MET A 1028 -2.45 6.77 7.66
CA MET A 1028 -2.01 6.69 6.27
C MET A 1028 -2.32 5.32 5.68
N LEU A 1029 -2.00 4.24 6.41
CA LEU A 1029 -2.36 2.88 6.03
C LEU A 1029 -3.87 2.72 5.82
N ALA A 1030 -4.69 3.14 6.79
CA ALA A 1030 -6.15 2.99 6.72
C ALA A 1030 -6.74 3.70 5.48
N SER A 1031 -6.27 4.91 5.22
CA SER A 1031 -6.70 5.73 4.09
C SER A 1031 -6.26 5.13 2.75
N THR A 1032 -5.00 4.69 2.63
CA THR A 1032 -4.50 4.05 1.42
C THR A 1032 -5.22 2.73 1.15
N VAL A 1033 -5.40 1.88 2.17
CA VAL A 1033 -6.13 0.61 2.05
C VAL A 1033 -7.55 0.86 1.57
N LEU A 1034 -8.28 1.81 2.16
CA LEU A 1034 -9.66 2.10 1.73
C LEU A 1034 -9.73 2.48 0.24
N LEU A 1035 -8.87 3.40 -0.22
CA LEU A 1035 -8.86 3.82 -1.62
C LEU A 1035 -8.46 2.69 -2.56
N VAL A 1036 -7.52 1.83 -2.17
CA VAL A 1036 -7.16 0.62 -2.92
C VAL A 1036 -8.36 -0.32 -3.00
N LEU A 1037 -9.08 -0.54 -1.90
CA LEU A 1037 -10.23 -1.45 -1.87
C LEU A 1037 -11.44 -0.90 -2.64
N ASP A 1038 -11.65 0.41 -2.66
CA ASP A 1038 -12.65 1.04 -3.54
C ASP A 1038 -12.32 0.78 -5.01
N LEU A 1039 -11.06 0.98 -5.42
CA LEU A 1039 -10.61 0.71 -6.79
C LEU A 1039 -10.70 -0.78 -7.15
N VAL A 1040 -10.27 -1.68 -6.26
CA VAL A 1040 -10.38 -3.14 -6.47
C VAL A 1040 -11.85 -3.55 -6.57
N THR A 1041 -12.71 -2.99 -5.72
CA THR A 1041 -14.14 -3.25 -5.78
C THR A 1041 -14.72 -2.87 -7.14
N ILE A 1042 -14.41 -1.67 -7.63
CA ILE A 1042 -14.93 -1.16 -8.91
C ILE A 1042 -14.36 -1.95 -10.09
N LEU A 1043 -13.04 -2.11 -10.14
CA LEU A 1043 -12.33 -2.63 -11.31
C LEU A 1043 -12.33 -4.16 -11.37
N VAL A 1044 -12.24 -4.83 -10.22
CA VAL A 1044 -12.10 -6.29 -10.12
C VAL A 1044 -13.39 -6.93 -9.66
N THR A 1045 -13.93 -6.56 -8.51
CA THR A 1045 -15.06 -7.28 -7.88
C THR A 1045 -16.36 -7.10 -8.66
N LEU A 1046 -16.74 -5.86 -9.01
CA LEU A 1046 -17.95 -5.55 -9.78
C LEU A 1046 -17.85 -6.03 -11.24
N THR A 1047 -16.70 -5.82 -11.89
CA THR A 1047 -16.44 -6.34 -13.24
C THR A 1047 -16.47 -7.87 -13.25
N GLY A 1048 -15.90 -8.49 -12.23
CA GLY A 1048 -15.91 -9.93 -12.02
C GLY A 1048 -17.33 -10.48 -11.88
N LEU A 1049 -18.15 -9.82 -11.06
CA LEU A 1049 -19.56 -10.15 -10.88
C LEU A 1049 -20.33 -10.04 -12.20
N ARG A 1050 -20.11 -8.97 -12.97
CA ARG A 1050 -20.70 -8.81 -14.31
C ARG A 1050 -20.33 -9.98 -15.20
N SER A 1051 -19.04 -10.25 -15.38
CA SER A 1051 -18.58 -11.34 -16.26
C SER A 1051 -19.14 -12.70 -15.83
N ASN A 1052 -19.26 -12.93 -14.52
CA ASN A 1052 -19.87 -14.14 -13.99
C ASN A 1052 -21.34 -14.28 -14.38
N THR A 1053 -22.14 -13.23 -14.15
CA THR A 1053 -23.57 -13.23 -14.48
C THR A 1053 -23.81 -13.32 -15.98
N LEU A 1054 -23.01 -12.62 -16.80
CA LEU A 1054 -23.12 -12.69 -18.27
C LEU A 1054 -22.96 -14.14 -18.77
N SER A 1055 -21.89 -14.80 -18.34
CA SER A 1055 -21.58 -16.17 -18.78
C SER A 1055 -22.62 -17.19 -18.33
N LEU A 1056 -23.15 -17.06 -17.11
CA LEU A 1056 -24.21 -17.92 -16.60
C LEU A 1056 -25.54 -17.68 -17.33
N GLY A 1057 -25.86 -16.41 -17.60
CA GLY A 1057 -27.05 -16.01 -18.35
C GLY A 1057 -27.04 -16.51 -19.79
N GLU A 1058 -25.88 -16.58 -20.44
CA GLU A 1058 -25.74 -17.16 -21.79
C GLU A 1058 -26.02 -18.67 -21.83
N VAL A 1059 -25.66 -19.41 -20.77
CA VAL A 1059 -25.82 -20.88 -20.71
C VAL A 1059 -27.19 -21.29 -20.17
N PHE A 1060 -27.65 -20.69 -19.09
CA PHE A 1060 -28.89 -21.08 -18.40
C PHE A 1060 -30.11 -20.19 -18.75
N GLY A 1061 -29.89 -19.11 -19.51
CA GLY A 1061 -30.86 -18.04 -19.75
C GLY A 1061 -30.86 -17.02 -18.60
N TRP A 1062 -31.48 -15.87 -18.79
CA TRP A 1062 -31.43 -14.78 -17.82
C TRP A 1062 -32.50 -14.92 -16.72
N ALA A 1063 -32.11 -14.61 -15.48
CA ALA A 1063 -33.03 -14.40 -14.35
C ALA A 1063 -33.34 -12.90 -14.23
N ASP A 1064 -34.47 -12.57 -13.59
CA ASP A 1064 -34.88 -11.18 -13.31
C ASP A 1064 -34.04 -10.49 -12.22
#